data_AF-A0A9J6GZR3-F1
#
_entry.id   AF-A0A9J6GZR3-F1
#
_cell.length_a   1.000
_cell.length_b   1.000
_cell.length_c   1.000
_cell.angle_alpha   90.00
_cell.angle_beta   90.00
_cell.angle_gamma   90.00
#
_symmetry.space_group_name_H-M   'P 1'
#
loop_
_entity.id
_entity.type
_entity.pdbx_description
1 polymer ?
#
loop_
_entity_poly.entity_id
_entity_poly.type
_entity_poly.pdbx_seq_one_letter_code
_entity_poly.pdbx_strand_id
1 'polypeptide(L)'
;MQVCQAELFTDIAEEKEVAQIGSKVREAKAIKSFSIYNILASVLLTTSSHKTVKKCDDCLHSIVLGLSANEGIPVEDLLIYAHQVISQNAPNLVEKPQKPTAEPPRLLEEKTDVYLVPQEPARSGLPVRTSKRANAHVLVEYGLKIVTTSLRCLGKMLRMPLPALRKHVHRLGKALFVLLHKYAGAGMKQGDNFQLLVLAFKVMTTLVKEGGSLYQLSRKQLLVLLTYIEHDVYDHSRQSVAFALLKAILHRRIDAEEVHELMDKVATMSIADEQAHIRSQCREAYLQYVLDYPMRRRMKKAVGFFTAQLEYSTVEGRLSALEMLHSYSVKFPPDVLAHYSGVLFVSISARLVNDTTPSVRRVAAAGIRSLLEKFATRRLASQLLGLFAEVEKEAFARHLPALLPTLVEQMHPSRFDEFAVEDIERTKDHIAYLYLVSLSKAAIACKLARAPATQEDFGTLCGYAAEYLLHAHAWVRLAASQFYGAVFTAYTPDELAAACAPDANLASQDYLLTDTPTKIRSLTEKFCSQLQPSEVLPETMEQVSIRSPPLSLVALRGVRAVLDLDSAKPMLWILKKVSREAHAEVVSNPRCIIKRSHVFKFVAAVSLDLTKAELHSHLELILKPVCRELEDQSPSQSEEMKQLANEVSGVVKKAAGVEAFGAALVALQGKLSGKKMKRKHDKALEMVRNPEMGARKKIKQQVRKKEALKRKMAIQHGKKAKRRKKAS
;
A
#
# COMPACT_ATOMS: atom_id res chain seq x y z
N MET A 1 2.93 -31.63 61.04
CA MET A 1 1.64 -31.37 60.36
C MET A 1 0.89 -32.67 60.08
N GLN A 2 1.48 -33.69 59.44
CA GLN A 2 0.83 -35.00 59.26
C GLN A 2 0.34 -35.64 60.56
N VAL A 3 1.12 -35.55 61.65
CA VAL A 3 0.68 -36.05 62.98
C VAL A 3 -0.51 -35.26 63.55
N CYS A 4 -0.55 -33.94 63.33
CA CYS A 4 -1.66 -33.09 63.77
C CYS A 4 -2.92 -33.33 62.92
N GLN A 5 -2.74 -33.58 61.63
CA GLN A 5 -3.82 -33.90 60.70
C GLN A 5 -4.37 -35.32 60.96
N ALA A 6 -3.49 -36.28 61.27
CA ALA A 6 -3.89 -37.63 61.65
C ALA A 6 -4.67 -37.62 62.99
N GLU A 7 -4.19 -36.87 63.98
CA GLU A 7 -4.87 -36.74 65.28
C GLU A 7 -6.24 -36.04 65.21
N LEU A 8 -6.49 -35.22 64.19
CA LEU A 8 -7.72 -34.40 64.07
C LEU A 8 -8.73 -34.92 63.02
N PHE A 9 -8.28 -35.62 61.98
CA PHE A 9 -9.10 -35.87 60.78
C PHE A 9 -8.95 -37.28 60.18
N THR A 10 -8.32 -38.21 60.89
CA THR A 10 -8.24 -39.62 60.47
C THR A 10 -8.80 -40.52 61.56
N ASP A 11 -8.76 -41.83 61.37
CA ASP A 11 -9.28 -42.86 62.27
C ASP A 11 -8.85 -42.67 63.74
N ILE A 12 -7.68 -42.04 63.98
CA ILE A 12 -7.17 -41.69 65.32
C ILE A 12 -8.07 -40.66 66.05
N ALA A 13 -8.73 -39.76 65.32
CA ALA A 13 -9.70 -38.82 65.89
C ALA A 13 -10.98 -39.54 66.32
N GLU A 14 -11.47 -40.46 65.49
CA GLU A 14 -12.64 -41.29 65.80
C GLU A 14 -12.37 -42.21 67.01
N GLU A 15 -11.18 -42.82 67.09
CA GLU A 15 -10.74 -43.62 68.25
C GLU A 15 -10.69 -42.81 69.56
N LYS A 16 -10.37 -41.50 69.48
CA LYS A 16 -10.36 -40.61 70.64
C LYS A 16 -11.76 -40.17 71.09
N GLU A 17 -12.77 -40.23 70.22
CA GLU A 17 -14.17 -39.96 70.56
C GLU A 17 -14.88 -41.16 71.22
N VAL A 18 -14.31 -42.37 71.11
CA VAL A 18 -14.84 -43.56 71.78
C VAL A 18 -14.67 -43.44 73.30
N ALA A 19 -15.80 -43.31 74.00
CA ALA A 19 -15.87 -43.05 75.45
C ALA A 19 -15.08 -44.06 76.32
N GLN A 20 -15.00 -45.33 75.91
CA GLN A 20 -14.23 -46.36 76.61
C GLN A 20 -12.71 -46.18 76.52
N ILE A 21 -12.20 -45.55 75.46
CA ILE A 21 -10.76 -45.31 75.23
C ILE A 21 -10.35 -44.02 75.95
N GLY A 22 -11.16 -42.95 75.83
CA GLY A 22 -10.95 -41.69 76.54
C GLY A 22 -11.03 -41.80 78.07
N SER A 23 -11.71 -42.81 78.61
CA SER A 23 -11.76 -43.03 80.07
C SER A 23 -10.50 -43.68 80.63
N LYS A 24 -9.78 -44.48 79.84
CA LYS A 24 -8.63 -45.29 80.29
C LYS A 24 -7.27 -44.64 80.03
N VAL A 25 -7.13 -43.81 79.00
CA VAL A 25 -5.84 -43.21 78.62
C VAL A 25 -5.91 -41.69 78.63
N ARG A 26 -5.10 -41.04 79.49
CA ARG A 26 -5.06 -39.56 79.60
C ARG A 26 -4.63 -38.86 78.30
N GLU A 27 -3.83 -39.52 77.47
CA GLU A 27 -3.34 -38.99 76.18
C GLU A 27 -4.42 -38.97 75.09
N ALA A 28 -5.43 -39.83 75.18
CA ALA A 28 -6.59 -39.83 74.28
C ALA A 28 -7.56 -38.67 74.60
N LYS A 29 -7.61 -38.22 75.86
CA LYS A 29 -8.46 -37.11 76.34
C LYS A 29 -7.98 -35.72 75.94
N ALA A 30 -6.70 -35.56 75.61
CA ALA A 30 -6.09 -34.25 75.36
C ALA A 30 -5.74 -34.10 73.87
N ILE A 31 -6.43 -33.18 73.19
CA ILE A 31 -6.08 -32.79 71.81
C ILE A 31 -5.04 -31.66 71.89
N LYS A 32 -3.76 -32.01 71.79
CA LYS A 32 -2.65 -31.04 71.91
C LYS A 32 -2.32 -30.33 70.59
N SER A 33 -2.86 -30.81 69.48
CA SER A 33 -2.62 -30.25 68.15
C SER A 33 -3.11 -28.79 68.05
N PHE A 34 -4.24 -28.44 68.68
CA PHE A 34 -4.70 -27.05 68.79
C PHE A 34 -3.72 -26.16 69.59
N SER A 35 -3.13 -26.68 70.66
CA SER A 35 -2.11 -25.97 71.45
C SER A 35 -0.81 -25.77 70.68
N ILE A 36 -0.43 -26.70 69.80
CA ILE A 36 0.75 -26.58 68.92
C ILE A 36 0.57 -25.43 67.92
N TYR A 37 -0.64 -25.24 67.36
CA TYR A 37 -0.95 -24.09 66.51
C TYR A 37 -0.92 -22.77 67.30
N ASN A 38 -1.38 -22.79 68.56
CA ASN A 38 -1.43 -21.60 69.41
C ASN A 38 -0.03 -21.19 69.94
N ILE A 39 0.84 -22.16 70.22
CA ILE A 39 2.24 -21.92 70.62
C ILE A 39 3.00 -21.16 69.51
N LEU A 40 2.73 -21.45 68.24
CA LEU A 40 3.37 -20.81 67.10
C LEU A 40 3.24 -19.27 67.10
N ALA A 41 2.08 -18.74 67.51
CA ALA A 41 1.85 -17.30 67.65
C ALA A 41 2.63 -16.69 68.84
N SER A 42 2.71 -17.41 69.96
CA SER A 42 3.47 -16.98 71.16
C SER A 42 4.99 -17.00 70.96
N VAL A 43 5.50 -17.94 70.15
CA VAL A 43 6.93 -18.08 69.82
C VAL A 43 7.43 -16.87 69.01
N LEU A 44 6.61 -16.32 68.10
CA LEU A 44 6.97 -15.14 67.31
C LEU A 44 7.16 -13.87 68.15
N LEU A 45 6.42 -13.71 69.25
CA LEU A 45 6.50 -12.54 70.13
C LEU A 45 7.70 -12.59 71.10
N THR A 46 8.28 -13.76 71.30
CA THR A 46 9.31 -14.01 72.33
C THR A 46 10.67 -14.39 71.76
N THR A 47 10.74 -14.75 70.48
CA THR A 47 11.94 -15.32 69.87
C THR A 47 12.79 -14.29 69.13
N SER A 48 14.09 -14.27 69.41
CA SER A 48 15.10 -13.42 68.77
C SER A 48 15.96 -14.15 67.72
N SER A 49 15.68 -15.43 67.45
CA SER A 49 16.45 -16.29 66.53
C SER A 49 15.87 -16.31 65.11
N HIS A 50 16.67 -15.92 64.11
CA HIS A 50 16.31 -15.91 62.69
C HIS A 50 15.84 -17.28 62.16
N LYS A 51 16.47 -18.38 62.62
CA LYS A 51 16.08 -19.75 62.20
C LYS A 51 14.67 -20.11 62.68
N THR A 52 14.28 -19.66 63.86
CA THR A 52 12.95 -19.95 64.43
C THR A 52 11.88 -19.07 63.79
N VAL A 53 12.19 -17.80 63.52
CA VAL A 53 11.31 -16.89 62.76
C VAL A 53 11.01 -17.46 61.37
N LYS A 54 12.02 -17.96 60.65
CA LYS A 54 11.83 -18.59 59.34
C LYS A 54 10.95 -19.85 59.39
N LYS A 55 11.12 -20.70 60.40
CA LYS A 55 10.23 -21.86 60.61
C LYS A 55 8.78 -21.46 60.87
N CYS A 56 8.56 -20.35 61.58
CA CYS A 56 7.22 -19.82 61.81
C CYS A 56 6.62 -19.28 60.51
N ASP A 57 7.42 -18.60 59.68
CA ASP A 57 7.02 -18.13 58.34
C ASP A 57 6.59 -19.29 57.44
N ASP A 58 7.41 -20.36 57.35
CA ASP A 58 7.10 -21.54 56.55
C ASP A 58 5.80 -22.24 57.01
N CYS A 59 5.57 -22.26 58.33
CA CYS A 59 4.35 -22.84 58.90
C CYS A 59 3.11 -21.99 58.62
N LEU A 60 3.19 -20.67 58.81
CA LEU A 60 2.11 -19.75 58.47
C LEU A 60 1.82 -19.77 56.98
N HIS A 61 2.85 -19.85 56.13
CA HIS A 61 2.69 -20.00 54.69
C HIS A 61 1.93 -21.28 54.33
N SER A 62 2.26 -22.41 54.99
CA SER A 62 1.56 -23.68 54.79
C SER A 62 0.10 -23.62 55.24
N ILE A 63 -0.20 -22.91 56.34
CA ILE A 63 -1.57 -22.67 56.80
C ILE A 63 -2.35 -21.84 55.78
N VAL A 64 -1.77 -20.74 55.27
CA VAL A 64 -2.40 -19.89 54.27
C VAL A 64 -2.66 -20.65 52.96
N LEU A 65 -1.71 -21.48 52.50
CA LEU A 65 -1.90 -22.34 51.34
C LEU A 65 -3.06 -23.31 51.54
N GLY A 66 -3.11 -23.98 52.70
CA GLY A 66 -4.20 -24.90 53.05
C GLY A 66 -5.57 -24.22 53.10
N LEU A 67 -5.65 -23.03 53.70
CA LEU A 67 -6.88 -22.23 53.72
C LEU A 67 -7.32 -21.79 52.31
N SER A 68 -6.37 -21.44 51.44
CA SER A 68 -6.68 -20.98 50.08
C SER A 68 -7.08 -22.09 49.11
N ALA A 69 -6.67 -23.34 49.37
CA ALA A 69 -7.00 -24.51 48.57
C ALA A 69 -8.29 -25.22 49.03
N ASN A 70 -8.86 -24.80 50.16
CA ASN A 70 -10.04 -25.43 50.73
C ASN A 70 -11.31 -24.94 50.01
N GLU A 71 -11.86 -25.78 49.13
CA GLU A 71 -13.11 -25.52 48.41
C GLU A 71 -14.33 -25.39 49.34
N GLY A 72 -14.25 -25.91 50.57
CA GLY A 72 -15.31 -25.84 51.56
C GLY A 72 -15.48 -24.49 52.27
N ILE A 73 -14.56 -23.54 52.07
CA ILE A 73 -14.67 -22.18 52.64
C ILE A 73 -15.05 -21.21 51.51
N PRO A 74 -16.19 -20.52 51.61
CA PRO A 74 -16.55 -19.53 50.61
C PRO A 74 -15.56 -18.36 50.61
N VAL A 75 -15.29 -17.81 49.43
CA VAL A 75 -14.30 -16.72 49.22
C VAL A 75 -14.64 -15.47 50.05
N GLU A 76 -15.91 -15.23 50.31
CA GLU A 76 -16.42 -14.11 51.11
C GLU A 76 -15.90 -14.16 52.56
N ASP A 77 -15.95 -15.34 53.18
CA ASP A 77 -15.48 -15.54 54.56
C ASP A 77 -13.96 -15.40 54.66
N LEU A 78 -13.23 -15.86 53.64
CA LEU A 78 -11.78 -15.65 53.54
C LEU A 78 -11.42 -14.16 53.45
N LEU A 79 -12.22 -13.36 52.72
CA LEU A 79 -12.03 -11.91 52.62
C LEU A 79 -12.34 -11.19 53.94
N ILE A 80 -13.39 -11.60 54.64
CA ILE A 80 -13.73 -11.09 55.99
C ILE A 80 -12.60 -11.41 56.97
N TYR A 81 -12.12 -12.65 56.96
CA TYR A 81 -11.00 -13.08 57.80
C TYR A 81 -9.73 -12.27 57.49
N ALA A 82 -9.37 -12.11 56.21
CA ALA A 82 -8.22 -11.31 55.80
C ALA A 82 -8.35 -9.84 56.24
N HIS A 83 -9.53 -9.23 56.07
CA HIS A 83 -9.80 -7.87 56.53
C HIS A 83 -9.65 -7.74 58.05
N GLN A 84 -10.16 -8.71 58.81
CA GLN A 84 -10.07 -8.70 60.27
C GLN A 84 -8.62 -8.83 60.74
N VAL A 85 -7.87 -9.78 60.19
CA VAL A 85 -6.44 -9.97 60.50
C VAL A 85 -5.64 -8.71 60.18
N ILE A 86 -5.88 -8.08 59.02
CA ILE A 86 -5.18 -6.84 58.65
C ILE A 86 -5.58 -5.70 59.59
N SER A 87 -6.87 -5.52 59.88
CA SER A 87 -7.37 -4.41 60.71
C SER A 87 -6.87 -4.49 62.16
N GLN A 88 -6.78 -5.70 62.72
CA GLN A 88 -6.26 -5.92 64.07
C GLN A 88 -4.75 -5.65 64.16
N ASN A 89 -3.98 -5.96 63.11
CA ASN A 89 -2.52 -5.90 63.14
C ASN A 89 -1.93 -4.62 62.51
N ALA A 90 -2.67 -3.91 61.64
CA ALA A 90 -2.21 -2.69 60.99
C ALA A 90 -1.79 -1.56 61.97
N PRO A 91 -2.48 -1.33 63.11
CA PRO A 91 -2.06 -0.31 64.09
C PRO A 91 -0.69 -0.59 64.69
N ASN A 92 -0.31 -1.88 64.80
CA ASN A 92 0.97 -2.30 65.38
C ASN A 92 2.16 -2.05 64.45
N LEU A 93 1.91 -1.73 63.16
CA LEU A 93 2.95 -1.45 62.16
C LEU A 93 3.32 0.05 62.08
N VAL A 94 2.57 0.93 62.74
CA VAL A 94 2.81 2.38 62.71
C VAL A 94 3.52 2.80 64.00
N GLU A 95 4.85 2.82 64.00
CA GLU A 95 5.58 3.49 65.08
C GLU A 95 5.35 5.02 65.00
N LYS A 96 4.85 5.61 66.08
CA LYS A 96 4.90 7.07 66.27
C LYS A 96 6.39 7.46 66.42
N PRO A 97 6.87 8.51 65.73
CA PRO A 97 8.24 8.96 65.90
C PRO A 97 8.46 9.32 67.38
N GLN A 98 9.36 8.58 68.04
CA GLN A 98 9.82 8.97 69.38
C GLN A 98 10.58 10.29 69.23
N LYS A 99 10.10 11.34 69.93
CA LYS A 99 10.89 12.56 70.11
C LYS A 99 12.25 12.15 70.70
N PRO A 100 13.38 12.71 70.23
CA PRO A 100 14.67 12.42 70.84
C PRO A 100 14.59 12.76 72.33
N THR A 101 14.68 11.74 73.18
CA THR A 101 14.80 11.91 74.61
C THR A 101 16.12 12.64 74.84
N ALA A 102 16.07 13.81 75.45
CA ALA A 102 17.27 14.54 75.87
C ALA A 102 18.17 13.59 76.67
N GLU A 103 19.46 13.56 76.35
CA GLU A 103 20.44 12.81 77.14
C GLU A 103 20.35 13.27 78.60
N PRO A 104 20.22 12.36 79.58
CA PRO A 104 20.30 12.75 80.98
C PRO A 104 21.69 13.33 81.26
N PRO A 105 21.81 14.34 82.15
CA PRO A 105 23.11 14.87 82.54
C PRO A 105 23.97 13.73 83.10
N ARG A 106 25.23 13.65 82.65
CA ARG A 106 26.22 12.71 83.22
C ARG A 106 26.38 13.04 84.71
N LEU A 107 25.75 12.25 85.57
CA LEU A 107 26.07 12.22 86.99
C LEU A 107 27.46 11.58 87.14
N LEU A 108 28.32 12.25 87.90
CA LEU A 108 29.66 11.81 88.25
C LEU A 108 29.61 10.38 88.80
N GLU A 109 30.39 9.48 88.22
CA GLU A 109 30.51 8.09 88.65
C GLU A 109 31.01 8.04 90.11
N GLU A 110 30.18 7.53 91.02
CA GLU A 110 30.60 7.12 92.35
C GLU A 110 31.63 5.99 92.23
N LYS A 111 32.87 6.25 92.67
CA LYS A 111 33.90 5.22 92.82
C LYS A 111 33.50 4.31 93.98
N THR A 112 33.23 3.04 93.69
CA THR A 112 33.02 2.01 94.72
C THR A 112 34.35 1.62 95.38
N ASP A 113 34.34 1.51 96.71
CA ASP A 113 35.50 1.28 97.58
C ASP A 113 36.31 0.00 97.25
N VAL A 114 37.63 0.13 97.35
CA VAL A 114 38.68 -0.78 96.84
C VAL A 114 38.92 -2.03 97.70
N TYR A 115 38.12 -2.29 98.75
CA TYR A 115 38.41 -3.35 99.74
C TYR A 115 37.41 -4.53 99.80
N LEU A 116 36.43 -4.62 98.90
CA LEU A 116 35.58 -5.81 98.78
C LEU A 116 35.99 -6.65 97.57
N VAL A 117 36.49 -7.87 97.82
CA VAL A 117 36.76 -8.88 96.79
C VAL A 117 35.43 -9.24 96.11
N PRO A 118 35.24 -8.98 94.80
CA PRO A 118 34.01 -9.35 94.10
C PRO A 118 33.87 -10.89 94.03
N GLN A 119 32.64 -11.40 94.21
CA GLN A 119 32.36 -12.82 94.01
C GLN A 119 32.79 -13.29 92.60
N GLU A 120 33.29 -14.52 92.51
CA GLU A 120 33.70 -15.12 91.23
C GLU A 120 32.56 -15.07 90.21
N PRO A 121 32.84 -14.66 88.95
CA PRO A 121 31.80 -14.54 87.94
C PRO A 121 31.24 -15.94 87.62
N ALA A 122 29.94 -16.11 87.80
CA ALA A 122 29.24 -17.32 87.36
C ALA A 122 29.51 -17.56 85.86
N ARG A 123 29.84 -18.82 85.50
CA ARG A 123 30.05 -19.29 84.10
C ARG A 123 28.78 -19.24 83.23
N SER A 124 27.81 -18.38 83.52
CA SER A 124 26.77 -17.98 82.58
C SER A 124 27.18 -16.63 82.02
N GLY A 125 27.66 -16.62 80.77
CA GLY A 125 27.93 -15.37 80.06
C GLY A 125 26.73 -14.42 80.18
N LEU A 126 27.00 -13.13 80.36
CA LEU A 126 25.99 -12.07 80.38
C LEU A 126 24.91 -12.37 79.33
N PRO A 127 23.60 -12.32 79.65
CA PRO A 127 22.58 -12.46 78.64
C PRO A 127 22.88 -11.42 77.56
N VAL A 128 23.13 -11.89 76.34
CA VAL A 128 23.47 -11.01 75.22
C VAL A 128 22.39 -9.94 75.17
N ARG A 129 22.77 -8.69 75.48
CA ARG A 129 21.90 -7.52 75.38
C ARG A 129 21.64 -7.33 73.89
N THR A 130 20.63 -8.02 73.38
CA THR A 130 20.24 -7.93 71.98
C THR A 130 19.65 -6.54 71.78
N SER A 131 20.40 -5.68 71.08
CA SER A 131 19.87 -4.37 70.74
C SER A 131 18.68 -4.56 69.79
N LYS A 132 17.61 -3.78 69.96
CA LYS A 132 16.50 -3.71 68.99
C LYS A 132 17.01 -3.44 67.55
N ARG A 133 18.19 -2.81 67.41
CA ARG A 133 18.88 -2.58 66.12
C ARG A 133 19.39 -3.86 65.46
N ALA A 134 19.80 -4.88 66.23
CA ALA A 134 20.32 -6.14 65.66
C ALA A 134 19.25 -6.90 64.88
N ASN A 135 17.99 -6.85 65.32
CA ASN A 135 16.86 -7.53 64.66
C ASN A 135 16.08 -6.63 63.68
N ALA A 136 16.45 -5.35 63.55
CA ALA A 136 15.76 -4.40 62.69
C ALA A 136 15.78 -4.81 61.20
N HIS A 137 16.84 -5.50 60.75
CA HIS A 137 16.92 -5.99 59.37
C HIS A 137 15.84 -7.04 59.04
N VAL A 138 15.45 -7.87 60.01
CA VAL A 138 14.36 -8.87 59.85
C VAL A 138 13.02 -8.15 59.70
N LEU A 139 12.76 -7.15 60.54
CA LEU A 139 11.53 -6.34 60.44
C LEU A 139 11.46 -5.57 59.11
N VAL A 140 12.60 -5.08 58.61
CA VAL A 140 12.69 -4.42 57.30
C VAL A 140 12.41 -5.40 56.16
N GLU A 141 12.95 -6.63 56.21
CA GLU A 141 12.68 -7.68 55.21
C GLU A 141 11.19 -8.07 55.16
N TYR A 142 10.56 -8.31 56.32
CA TYR A 142 9.12 -8.57 56.37
C TYR A 142 8.28 -7.37 55.92
N GLY A 143 8.68 -6.15 56.31
CA GLY A 143 8.05 -4.92 55.83
C GLY A 143 8.08 -4.80 54.31
N LEU A 144 9.23 -5.12 53.69
CA LEU A 144 9.38 -5.16 52.23
C LEU A 144 8.44 -6.19 51.59
N LYS A 145 8.34 -7.41 52.16
CA LYS A 145 7.42 -8.46 51.68
C LYS A 145 5.95 -8.03 51.76
N ILE A 146 5.55 -7.38 52.86
CA ILE A 146 4.19 -6.84 53.05
C ILE A 146 3.89 -5.78 52.00
N VAL A 147 4.79 -4.81 51.81
CA VAL A 147 4.60 -3.73 50.82
C VAL A 147 4.55 -4.30 49.40
N THR A 148 5.44 -5.24 49.08
CA THR A 148 5.50 -5.91 47.77
C THR A 148 4.18 -6.64 47.46
N THR A 149 3.65 -7.38 48.42
CA THR A 149 2.37 -8.10 48.29
C THR A 149 1.19 -7.14 48.20
N SER A 150 1.20 -6.08 49.01
CA SER A 150 0.17 -5.03 48.99
C SER A 150 0.12 -4.32 47.62
N LEU A 151 1.28 -3.99 47.04
CA LEU A 151 1.35 -3.41 45.69
C LEU A 151 0.84 -4.36 44.63
N ARG A 152 1.12 -5.67 44.75
CA ARG A 152 0.59 -6.68 43.82
C ARG A 152 -0.93 -6.73 43.85
N CYS A 153 -1.53 -6.69 45.03
CA CYS A 153 -2.99 -6.63 45.20
C CYS A 153 -3.56 -5.31 44.66
N LEU A 154 -2.96 -4.17 45.03
CA LEU A 154 -3.36 -2.85 44.56
C LEU A 154 -3.31 -2.73 43.03
N GLY A 155 -2.30 -3.29 42.39
CA GLY A 155 -2.19 -3.32 40.93
C GLY A 155 -3.37 -3.99 40.24
N LYS A 156 -3.94 -5.05 40.84
CA LYS A 156 -5.18 -5.68 40.35
C LYS A 156 -6.41 -4.81 40.67
N MET A 157 -6.47 -4.23 41.87
CA MET A 157 -7.59 -3.40 42.31
C MET A 157 -7.74 -2.09 41.53
N LEU A 158 -6.64 -1.51 41.04
CA LEU A 158 -6.68 -0.29 40.22
C LEU A 158 -7.46 -0.46 38.90
N ARG A 159 -7.68 -1.69 38.45
CA ARG A 159 -8.47 -2.00 37.24
C ARG A 159 -9.97 -2.08 37.52
N MET A 160 -10.37 -2.05 38.79
CA MET A 160 -11.77 -2.19 39.22
C MET A 160 -12.36 -0.80 39.51
N PRO A 161 -13.65 -0.56 39.20
CA PRO A 161 -14.31 0.73 39.44
C PRO A 161 -14.68 0.91 40.92
N LEU A 162 -13.68 1.08 41.79
CA LEU A 162 -13.87 1.20 43.24
C LEU A 162 -14.09 2.66 43.68
N PRO A 163 -15.21 3.01 44.35
CA PRO A 163 -15.46 4.39 44.78
C PRO A 163 -14.42 4.95 45.75
N ALA A 164 -13.89 4.10 46.65
CA ALA A 164 -12.86 4.46 47.62
C ALA A 164 -11.54 4.88 46.96
N LEU A 165 -11.28 4.41 45.73
CA LEU A 165 -10.06 4.75 45.01
C LEU A 165 -9.97 6.25 44.75
N ARG A 166 -11.10 6.93 44.47
CA ARG A 166 -11.13 8.38 44.21
C ARG A 166 -10.55 9.21 45.35
N LYS A 167 -10.77 8.78 46.60
CA LYS A 167 -10.29 9.50 47.80
C LYS A 167 -8.80 9.25 48.10
N HIS A 168 -8.26 8.10 47.70
CA HIS A 168 -6.92 7.66 48.09
C HIS A 168 -5.89 7.63 46.95
N VAL A 169 -6.32 7.81 45.69
CA VAL A 169 -5.45 7.69 44.51
C VAL A 169 -4.27 8.67 44.52
N HIS A 170 -4.47 9.92 44.96
CA HIS A 170 -3.37 10.90 45.07
C HIS A 170 -2.34 10.52 46.14
N ARG A 171 -2.81 9.97 47.28
CA ARG A 171 -1.92 9.48 48.34
C ARG A 171 -1.11 8.28 47.87
N LEU A 172 -1.75 7.37 47.12
CA LEU A 172 -1.09 6.24 46.48
C LEU A 172 -0.02 6.73 45.49
N GLY A 173 -0.36 7.66 44.61
CA GLY A 173 0.60 8.25 43.66
C GLY A 173 1.82 8.85 44.35
N LYS A 174 1.63 9.65 45.41
CA LYS A 174 2.73 10.22 46.20
C LYS A 174 3.59 9.13 46.84
N ALA A 175 2.99 8.09 47.41
CA ALA A 175 3.72 6.97 48.01
C ALA A 175 4.54 6.20 46.96
N LEU A 176 3.98 5.95 45.77
CA LEU A 176 4.68 5.31 44.67
C LEU A 176 5.89 6.14 44.21
N PHE A 177 5.75 7.47 44.09
CA PHE A 177 6.90 8.32 43.77
C PHE A 177 8.02 8.29 44.82
N VAL A 178 7.67 8.20 46.10
CA VAL A 178 8.67 8.01 47.18
C VAL A 178 9.38 6.67 47.04
N LEU A 179 8.65 5.60 46.72
CA LEU A 179 9.23 4.28 46.47
C LEU A 179 10.16 4.29 45.25
N LEU A 180 9.71 4.85 44.13
CA LEU A 180 10.53 5.00 42.93
C LEU A 180 11.79 5.82 43.24
N HIS A 181 11.67 6.97 43.90
CA HIS A 181 12.83 7.79 44.23
C HIS A 181 13.84 7.12 45.16
N LYS A 182 13.35 6.38 46.17
CA LYS A 182 14.21 5.73 47.17
C LYS A 182 14.90 4.48 46.63
N TYR A 183 14.26 3.74 45.72
CA TYR A 183 14.73 2.43 45.27
C TYR A 183 15.18 2.39 43.79
N ALA A 184 14.94 3.42 42.97
CA ALA A 184 15.38 3.47 41.56
C ALA A 184 16.86 3.82 41.35
N GLY A 185 17.67 3.86 42.42
CA GLY A 185 19.11 4.10 42.33
C GLY A 185 19.86 3.06 41.48
N ALA A 186 20.96 3.47 40.86
CA ALA A 186 21.76 2.60 40.00
C ALA A 186 22.36 1.41 40.79
N GLY A 187 22.11 0.18 40.31
CA GLY A 187 22.87 -1.01 40.75
C GLY A 187 22.07 -2.20 41.29
N MET A 188 20.76 -2.10 41.50
CA MET A 188 19.98 -3.23 42.02
C MET A 188 19.43 -4.10 40.89
N LYS A 189 20.18 -5.14 40.51
CA LYS A 189 19.79 -6.08 39.44
C LYS A 189 18.97 -7.28 39.93
N GLN A 190 19.04 -7.62 41.22
CA GLN A 190 18.38 -8.79 41.82
C GLN A 190 18.02 -8.53 43.30
N GLY A 191 17.05 -9.30 43.83
CA GLY A 191 16.62 -9.27 45.24
C GLY A 191 15.25 -8.63 45.48
N ASP A 192 14.79 -8.64 46.73
CA ASP A 192 13.44 -8.19 47.13
C ASP A 192 13.20 -6.71 46.84
N ASN A 193 14.24 -5.87 46.95
CA ASN A 193 14.14 -4.46 46.61
C ASN A 193 13.93 -4.23 45.10
N PHE A 194 14.53 -5.06 44.25
CA PHE A 194 14.32 -5.02 42.81
C PHE A 194 12.89 -5.44 42.46
N GLN A 195 12.39 -6.50 43.12
CA GLN A 195 11.00 -6.94 42.94
C GLN A 195 10.00 -5.84 43.36
N LEU A 196 10.28 -5.16 44.48
CA LEU A 196 9.50 -4.01 44.93
C LEU A 196 9.51 -2.88 43.91
N LEU A 197 10.67 -2.52 43.35
CA LEU A 197 10.81 -1.47 42.34
C LEU A 197 10.01 -1.81 41.07
N VAL A 198 10.18 -3.04 40.55
CA VAL A 198 9.46 -3.53 39.37
C VAL A 198 7.93 -3.50 39.60
N LEU A 199 7.47 -3.90 40.78
CA LEU A 199 6.05 -3.82 41.15
C LEU A 199 5.58 -2.37 41.29
N ALA A 200 6.36 -1.49 41.92
CA ALA A 200 6.04 -0.08 42.06
C ALA A 200 5.87 0.59 40.68
N PHE A 201 6.77 0.31 39.73
CA PHE A 201 6.61 0.76 38.35
C PHE A 201 5.38 0.14 37.68
N LYS A 202 5.12 -1.18 37.80
CA LYS A 202 3.92 -1.81 37.22
C LYS A 202 2.62 -1.20 37.75
N VAL A 203 2.56 -0.91 39.05
CA VAL A 203 1.43 -0.23 39.68
C VAL A 203 1.34 1.22 39.19
N MET A 204 2.46 1.93 39.05
CA MET A 204 2.49 3.27 38.46
C MET A 204 2.01 3.25 37.00
N THR A 205 2.45 2.30 36.17
CA THR A 205 1.97 2.10 34.79
C THR A 205 0.47 1.90 34.76
N THR A 206 -0.06 1.05 35.65
CA THR A 206 -1.51 0.81 35.75
C THR A 206 -2.25 2.06 36.22
N LEU A 207 -1.69 2.81 37.17
CA LEU A 207 -2.24 4.07 37.67
C LEU A 207 -2.28 5.14 36.58
N VAL A 208 -1.21 5.28 35.78
CA VAL A 208 -1.16 6.22 34.67
C VAL A 208 -2.15 5.80 33.59
N LYS A 209 -2.19 4.52 33.22
CA LYS A 209 -3.08 4.00 32.17
C LYS A 209 -4.57 4.10 32.56
N GLU A 210 -4.95 3.50 33.68
CA GLU A 210 -6.35 3.33 34.12
C GLU A 210 -6.87 4.52 34.96
N GLY A 211 -5.98 5.38 35.46
CA GLY A 211 -6.34 6.46 36.38
C GLY A 211 -7.28 7.53 35.82
N GLY A 212 -7.67 7.46 34.54
CA GLY A 212 -8.60 8.36 33.87
C GLY A 212 -8.49 9.83 34.31
N SER A 213 -9.64 10.41 34.67
CA SER A 213 -9.77 11.73 35.30
C SER A 213 -9.42 11.73 36.80
N LEU A 214 -9.30 10.56 37.44
CA LEU A 214 -9.08 10.42 38.88
C LEU A 214 -7.65 10.76 39.29
N TYR A 215 -6.68 10.56 38.41
CA TYR A 215 -5.29 10.85 38.66
C TYR A 215 -4.65 11.57 37.48
N GLN A 216 -4.33 12.85 37.68
CA GLN A 216 -3.62 13.70 36.73
C GLN A 216 -2.17 13.89 37.19
N LEU A 217 -1.23 13.64 36.28
CA LEU A 217 0.19 13.86 36.51
C LEU A 217 0.50 15.35 36.41
N SER A 218 1.20 15.90 37.40
CA SER A 218 1.79 17.24 37.26
C SER A 218 2.99 17.21 36.30
N ARG A 219 3.34 18.36 35.70
CA ARG A 219 4.50 18.46 34.79
C ARG A 219 5.81 17.99 35.46
N LYS A 220 6.02 18.33 36.74
CA LYS A 220 7.21 17.87 37.51
C LYS A 220 7.22 16.35 37.68
N GLN A 221 6.07 15.75 37.98
CA GLN A 221 5.95 14.29 38.10
C GLN A 221 6.16 13.58 36.77
N LEU A 222 5.65 14.14 35.67
CA LEU A 222 5.89 13.62 34.32
C LEU A 222 7.38 13.63 33.99
N LEU A 223 8.07 14.76 34.22
CA LEU A 223 9.51 14.87 33.99
C LEU A 223 10.28 13.80 34.75
N VAL A 224 9.98 13.62 36.06
CA VAL A 224 10.62 12.59 36.89
C VAL A 224 10.38 11.18 36.33
N LEU A 225 9.16 10.85 35.90
CA LEU A 225 8.87 9.55 35.28
C LEU A 225 9.62 9.37 33.95
N LEU A 226 9.68 10.40 33.11
CA LEU A 226 10.41 10.35 31.85
C LEU A 226 11.92 10.17 32.07
N THR A 227 12.50 10.81 33.09
CA THR A 227 13.91 10.59 33.47
C THR A 227 14.16 9.15 33.92
N TYR A 228 13.23 8.55 34.68
CA TYR A 228 13.33 7.13 35.04
C TYR A 228 13.23 6.21 33.83
N ILE A 229 12.31 6.49 32.91
CA ILE A 229 12.17 5.72 31.67
C ILE A 229 13.44 5.86 30.84
N GLU A 230 13.96 7.08 30.69
CA GLU A 230 15.19 7.32 29.94
C GLU A 230 16.35 6.48 30.49
N HIS A 231 16.55 6.47 31.82
CA HIS A 231 17.60 5.65 32.44
C HIS A 231 17.32 4.14 32.28
N ASP A 232 16.09 3.68 32.55
CA ASP A 232 15.76 2.26 32.60
C ASP A 232 15.57 1.62 31.23
N VAL A 233 15.36 2.41 30.17
CA VAL A 233 15.36 1.94 28.77
C VAL A 233 16.75 1.50 28.31
N TYR A 234 17.84 1.93 28.97
CA TYR A 234 19.19 1.40 28.71
C TYR A 234 19.58 0.22 29.61
N ASP A 235 18.75 -0.14 30.60
CA ASP A 235 19.02 -1.23 31.54
C ASP A 235 18.24 -2.51 31.18
N HIS A 236 18.93 -3.53 30.69
CA HIS A 236 18.33 -4.81 30.28
C HIS A 236 17.47 -5.50 31.34
N SER A 237 17.71 -5.25 32.63
CA SER A 237 16.90 -5.83 33.71
C SER A 237 15.55 -5.11 33.88
N ARG A 238 15.45 -3.84 33.48
CA ARG A 238 14.31 -2.94 33.76
C ARG A 238 13.58 -2.44 32.51
N GLN A 239 14.17 -2.61 31.32
CA GLN A 239 13.62 -2.19 30.02
C GLN A 239 12.14 -2.56 29.83
N SER A 240 11.74 -3.80 30.11
CA SER A 240 10.34 -4.25 29.92
C SER A 240 9.32 -3.41 30.70
N VAL A 241 9.70 -2.96 31.89
CA VAL A 241 8.87 -2.17 32.78
C VAL A 241 8.86 -0.71 32.34
N ALA A 242 10.01 -0.20 31.89
CA ALA A 242 10.15 1.14 31.35
C ALA A 242 9.31 1.33 30.06
N PHE A 243 9.38 0.39 29.11
CA PHE A 243 8.56 0.43 27.90
C PHE A 243 7.07 0.29 28.20
N ALA A 244 6.68 -0.52 29.19
CA ALA A 244 5.29 -0.61 29.62
C ALA A 244 4.78 0.73 30.17
N LEU A 245 5.59 1.43 30.97
CA LEU A 245 5.25 2.77 31.46
C LEU A 245 5.22 3.81 30.32
N LEU A 246 6.19 3.79 29.40
CA LEU A 246 6.22 4.68 28.24
C LEU A 246 4.96 4.53 27.39
N LYS A 247 4.58 3.30 27.03
CA LYS A 247 3.35 3.02 26.27
C LYS A 247 2.09 3.50 27.01
N ALA A 248 2.05 3.38 28.34
CA ALA A 248 0.94 3.91 29.14
C ALA A 248 0.86 5.45 29.12
N ILE A 249 2.00 6.14 29.14
CA ILE A 249 2.07 7.60 28.98
C ILE A 249 1.61 7.99 27.56
N LEU A 250 2.09 7.31 26.52
CA LEU A 250 1.70 7.57 25.13
C LEU A 250 0.20 7.33 24.91
N HIS A 251 -0.38 6.28 25.51
CA HIS A 251 -1.82 6.00 25.43
C HIS A 251 -2.67 7.12 26.05
N ARG A 252 -2.12 7.87 27.02
CA ARG A 252 -2.79 9.05 27.60
C ARG A 252 -2.67 10.31 26.75
N ARG A 253 -1.89 10.28 25.67
CA ARG A 253 -1.71 11.39 24.71
C ARG A 253 -1.33 12.70 25.40
N ILE A 254 -0.42 12.61 26.38
CA ILE A 254 0.10 13.78 27.11
C ILE A 254 1.07 14.52 26.19
N ASP A 255 0.65 15.66 25.66
CA ASP A 255 1.45 16.48 24.73
C ASP A 255 2.39 17.42 25.50
N ALA A 256 3.66 17.05 25.59
CA ALA A 256 4.69 17.77 26.32
C ALA A 256 6.05 17.65 25.59
N GLU A 257 6.88 18.70 25.65
CA GLU A 257 8.16 18.77 24.94
C GLU A 257 9.12 17.65 25.36
N GLU A 258 9.12 17.33 26.65
CA GLU A 258 9.90 16.29 27.28
C GLU A 258 9.58 14.89 26.71
N VAL A 259 8.31 14.65 26.33
CA VAL A 259 7.90 13.39 25.67
C VAL A 259 8.49 13.32 24.27
N HIS A 260 8.45 14.42 23.52
CA HIS A 260 8.99 14.46 22.15
C HIS A 260 10.51 14.23 22.12
N GLU A 261 11.26 14.82 23.07
CA GLU A 261 12.70 14.60 23.20
C GLU A 261 13.04 13.15 23.50
N LEU A 262 12.30 12.52 24.42
CA LEU A 262 12.47 11.10 24.72
C LEU A 262 12.18 10.24 23.49
N MET A 263 11.13 10.56 22.71
CA MET A 263 10.80 9.80 21.51
C MET A 263 11.86 9.90 20.41
N ASP A 264 12.56 11.03 20.29
CA ASP A 264 13.72 11.15 19.38
C ASP A 264 14.87 10.21 19.79
N LYS A 265 15.10 10.04 21.11
CA LYS A 265 16.07 9.05 21.63
C LYS A 265 15.59 7.61 21.36
N VAL A 266 14.32 7.31 21.59
CA VAL A 266 13.71 5.99 21.30
C VAL A 266 13.80 5.64 19.81
N ALA A 267 13.59 6.61 18.91
CA ALA A 267 13.81 6.40 17.46
C ALA A 267 15.27 6.04 17.16
N THR A 268 16.23 6.72 17.77
CA THR A 268 17.66 6.42 17.60
C THR A 268 18.01 5.03 18.12
N MET A 269 17.50 4.66 19.30
CA MET A 269 17.67 3.32 19.88
C MET A 269 17.03 2.23 19.03
N SER A 270 15.92 2.52 18.34
CA SER A 270 15.29 1.56 17.44
C SER A 270 16.22 1.10 16.31
N ILE A 271 17.25 1.88 15.97
CA ILE A 271 18.23 1.58 14.93
C ILE A 271 19.54 1.07 15.51
N ALA A 272 20.06 1.76 16.53
CA ALA A 272 21.41 1.55 17.04
C ALA A 272 21.55 0.40 18.06
N ASP A 273 20.47 -0.01 18.73
CA ASP A 273 20.56 -1.04 19.78
C ASP A 273 20.90 -2.41 19.20
N GLU A 274 21.76 -3.17 19.88
CA GLU A 274 22.24 -4.49 19.45
C GLU A 274 21.15 -5.58 19.53
N GLN A 275 20.21 -5.44 20.47
CA GLN A 275 19.20 -6.46 20.75
C GLN A 275 17.94 -6.27 19.89
N ALA A 276 17.61 -7.29 19.09
CA ALA A 276 16.48 -7.24 18.15
C ALA A 276 15.12 -6.96 18.83
N HIS A 277 14.89 -7.53 20.01
CA HIS A 277 13.64 -7.33 20.75
C HIS A 277 13.49 -5.90 21.27
N ILE A 278 14.59 -5.24 21.65
CA ILE A 278 14.58 -3.83 22.07
C ILE A 278 14.32 -2.93 20.88
N ARG A 279 15.01 -3.15 19.74
CA ARG A 279 14.71 -2.43 18.49
C ARG A 279 13.22 -2.52 18.14
N SER A 280 12.63 -3.71 18.26
CA SER A 280 11.20 -3.95 18.00
C SER A 280 10.28 -3.17 18.96
N GLN A 281 10.55 -3.20 20.27
CA GLN A 281 9.78 -2.44 21.26
C GLN A 281 9.87 -0.92 21.05
N CYS A 282 11.05 -0.41 20.67
CA CYS A 282 11.24 0.99 20.31
C CYS A 282 10.42 1.38 19.08
N ARG A 283 10.44 0.57 18.00
CA ARG A 283 9.62 0.82 16.80
C ARG A 283 8.14 0.84 17.12
N GLU A 284 7.66 -0.10 17.94
CA GLU A 284 6.26 -0.17 18.33
C GLU A 284 5.82 1.05 19.14
N ALA A 285 6.62 1.47 20.13
CA ALA A 285 6.35 2.67 20.92
C ALA A 285 6.40 3.95 20.05
N TYR A 286 7.39 4.06 19.15
CA TYR A 286 7.49 5.21 18.25
C TYR A 286 6.34 5.26 17.25
N LEU A 287 5.88 4.11 16.74
CA LEU A 287 4.75 4.04 15.83
C LEU A 287 3.45 4.48 16.51
N GLN A 288 3.24 4.06 17.77
CA GLN A 288 2.12 4.54 18.58
C GLN A 288 2.17 6.06 18.73
N TYR A 289 3.34 6.60 19.08
CA TYR A 289 3.55 8.04 19.18
C TYR A 289 3.19 8.79 17.88
N VAL A 290 3.69 8.32 16.73
CA VAL A 290 3.43 8.96 15.42
C VAL A 290 1.94 8.95 15.04
N LEU A 291 1.20 7.93 15.45
CA LEU A 291 -0.23 7.78 15.13
C LEU A 291 -1.14 8.54 16.10
N ASP A 292 -0.81 8.56 17.40
CA ASP A 292 -1.69 9.09 18.45
C ASP A 292 -1.48 10.59 18.75
N TYR A 293 -0.31 11.15 18.41
CA TYR A 293 0.05 12.53 18.76
C TYR A 293 -0.13 13.52 17.60
N PRO A 294 -0.25 14.84 17.88
CA PRO A 294 -0.35 15.88 16.86
C PRO A 294 0.98 16.08 16.10
N MET A 295 1.19 15.28 15.05
CA MET A 295 2.47 15.24 14.32
C MET A 295 2.69 16.34 13.28
N ARG A 296 1.77 17.29 13.06
CA ARG A 296 1.75 18.24 11.91
C ARG A 296 3.11 18.65 11.34
N ARG A 297 3.93 19.37 12.12
CA ARG A 297 5.28 19.83 11.67
C ARG A 297 6.37 18.77 11.82
N ARG A 298 6.17 17.79 12.72
CA ARG A 298 7.14 16.75 13.08
C ARG A 298 7.07 15.51 12.17
N MET A 299 5.97 15.31 11.44
CA MET A 299 5.76 14.13 10.58
C MET A 299 6.84 14.02 9.49
N LYS A 300 7.22 15.16 8.89
CA LYS A 300 8.33 15.20 7.92
C LYS A 300 9.66 14.76 8.54
N LYS A 301 9.92 15.14 9.80
CA LYS A 301 11.11 14.68 10.55
C LYS A 301 11.03 13.18 10.85
N ALA A 302 9.86 12.69 11.27
CA ALA A 302 9.64 11.27 11.59
C ALA A 302 9.84 10.35 10.38
N VAL A 303 9.22 10.68 9.24
CA VAL A 303 9.42 9.93 7.98
C VAL A 303 10.85 10.10 7.48
N GLY A 304 11.35 11.34 7.46
CA GLY A 304 12.70 11.69 6.99
C GLY A 304 13.81 10.97 7.74
N PHE A 305 13.69 10.83 9.06
CA PHE A 305 14.63 10.10 9.90
C PHE A 305 14.76 8.65 9.43
N PHE A 306 13.67 7.88 9.40
CA PHE A 306 13.74 6.47 9.00
C PHE A 306 14.15 6.26 7.54
N THR A 307 13.78 7.18 6.63
CA THR A 307 14.28 7.12 5.25
C THR A 307 15.79 7.33 5.16
N ALA A 308 16.38 8.19 6.00
CA ALA A 308 17.82 8.40 6.05
C ALA A 308 18.56 7.18 6.65
N GLN A 309 17.93 6.48 7.59
CA GLN A 309 18.50 5.28 8.21
C GLN A 309 18.51 4.05 7.29
N LEU A 310 17.94 4.13 6.09
CA LEU A 310 18.08 3.09 5.07
C LEU A 310 19.53 2.93 4.56
N GLU A 311 20.40 3.92 4.78
CA GLU A 311 21.81 3.87 4.41
C GLU A 311 22.73 3.61 5.61
N TYR A 312 22.16 3.18 6.74
CA TYR A 312 22.91 2.92 7.96
C TYR A 312 23.97 1.83 7.75
N SER A 313 25.10 1.94 8.46
CA SER A 313 26.27 1.08 8.27
C SER A 313 25.96 -0.39 8.61
N THR A 314 25.23 -0.64 9.69
CA THR A 314 24.87 -2.00 10.11
C THR A 314 23.63 -2.51 9.38
N VAL A 315 23.66 -3.79 8.99
CA VAL A 315 22.52 -4.47 8.34
C VAL A 315 21.28 -4.45 9.23
N GLU A 316 21.47 -4.69 10.53
CA GLU A 316 20.39 -4.72 11.53
C GLU A 316 19.69 -3.37 11.70
N GLY A 317 20.44 -2.28 11.62
CA GLY A 317 19.89 -0.92 11.66
C GLY A 317 19.07 -0.62 10.40
N ARG A 318 19.58 -0.96 9.21
CA ARG A 318 18.84 -0.82 7.95
C ARG A 318 17.55 -1.63 7.94
N LEU A 319 17.62 -2.88 8.41
CA LEU A 319 16.46 -3.76 8.52
C LEU A 319 15.41 -3.18 9.46
N SER A 320 15.82 -2.68 10.63
CA SER A 320 14.92 -2.01 11.57
C SER A 320 14.24 -0.78 10.96
N ALA A 321 15.00 0.09 10.27
CA ALA A 321 14.43 1.26 9.61
C ALA A 321 13.39 0.85 8.56
N LEU A 322 13.68 -0.19 7.79
CA LEU A 322 12.81 -0.71 6.74
C LEU A 322 11.52 -1.33 7.29
N GLU A 323 11.60 -2.07 8.41
CA GLU A 323 10.42 -2.59 9.11
C GLU A 323 9.54 -1.47 9.67
N MET A 324 10.14 -0.35 10.08
CA MET A 324 9.38 0.84 10.49
C MET A 324 8.66 1.48 9.31
N LEU A 325 9.35 1.66 8.16
CA LEU A 325 8.73 2.19 6.94
C LEU A 325 7.64 1.26 6.39
N HIS A 326 7.83 -0.07 6.49
CA HIS A 326 6.77 -1.04 6.20
C HIS A 326 5.58 -0.84 7.15
N SER A 327 5.82 -0.66 8.44
CA SER A 327 4.76 -0.36 9.41
C SER A 327 4.01 0.93 9.06
N TYR A 328 4.70 1.97 8.56
CA TYR A 328 4.06 3.18 8.03
C TYR A 328 3.17 2.88 6.82
N SER A 329 3.65 2.08 5.86
CA SER A 329 2.86 1.69 4.69
C SER A 329 1.57 0.95 5.06
N VAL A 330 1.57 0.20 6.17
CA VAL A 330 0.42 -0.59 6.63
C VAL A 330 -0.50 0.20 7.56
N LYS A 331 0.02 0.95 8.53
CA LYS A 331 -0.78 1.55 9.62
C LYS A 331 -1.11 3.03 9.47
N PHE A 332 -0.49 3.76 8.53
CA PHE A 332 -0.84 5.17 8.34
C PHE A 332 -2.29 5.34 7.85
N PRO A 333 -3.00 6.39 8.33
CA PRO A 333 -4.28 6.81 7.78
C PRO A 333 -4.17 7.11 6.27
N PRO A 334 -5.24 6.91 5.48
CA PRO A 334 -5.18 7.01 4.01
C PRO A 334 -4.70 8.38 3.52
N ASP A 335 -5.13 9.47 4.14
CA ASP A 335 -4.73 10.84 3.74
C ASP A 335 -3.24 11.10 3.96
N VAL A 336 -2.73 10.68 5.13
CA VAL A 336 -1.31 10.81 5.48
C VAL A 336 -0.49 9.92 4.57
N LEU A 337 -0.94 8.69 4.35
CA LEU A 337 -0.25 7.74 3.51
C LEU A 337 -0.22 8.22 2.06
N ALA A 338 -1.30 8.81 1.52
CA ALA A 338 -1.33 9.37 0.18
C ALA A 338 -0.25 10.46 0.01
N HIS A 339 -0.11 11.35 0.99
CA HIS A 339 0.89 12.41 0.98
C HIS A 339 2.34 11.90 0.98
N TYR A 340 2.64 10.86 1.78
CA TYR A 340 4.00 10.31 1.91
C TYR A 340 4.28 9.11 1.02
N SER A 341 3.28 8.56 0.31
CA SER A 341 3.38 7.34 -0.50
C SER A 341 4.53 7.39 -1.52
N GLY A 342 4.69 8.52 -2.22
CA GLY A 342 5.77 8.71 -3.21
C GLY A 342 7.16 8.65 -2.59
N VAL A 343 7.36 9.31 -1.43
CA VAL A 343 8.65 9.28 -0.71
C VAL A 343 8.94 7.87 -0.22
N LEU A 344 7.96 7.22 0.42
CA LEU A 344 8.11 5.85 0.90
C LEU A 344 8.42 4.89 -0.25
N PHE A 345 7.69 4.97 -1.36
CA PHE A 345 7.88 4.11 -2.52
C PHE A 345 9.28 4.27 -3.11
N VAL A 346 9.74 5.50 -3.35
CA VAL A 346 11.07 5.75 -3.93
C VAL A 346 12.18 5.29 -2.98
N SER A 347 12.10 5.64 -1.70
CA SER A 347 13.12 5.26 -0.71
C SER A 347 13.22 3.75 -0.51
N ILE A 348 12.09 3.04 -0.39
CA ILE A 348 12.06 1.58 -0.21
C ILE A 348 12.50 0.88 -1.51
N SER A 349 12.06 1.35 -2.68
CA SER A 349 12.44 0.77 -3.98
C SER A 349 13.94 0.89 -4.26
N ALA A 350 14.56 2.01 -3.89
CA ALA A 350 16.00 2.17 -4.00
C ALA A 350 16.76 1.09 -3.20
N ARG A 351 16.27 0.69 -2.02
CA ARG A 351 16.88 -0.39 -1.22
C ARG A 351 16.62 -1.78 -1.78
N LEU A 352 15.47 -2.02 -2.40
CA LEU A 352 15.20 -3.29 -3.06
C LEU A 352 16.23 -3.60 -4.15
N VAL A 353 16.66 -2.57 -4.89
CA VAL A 353 17.64 -2.72 -6.00
C VAL A 353 19.08 -2.66 -5.50
N ASN A 354 19.40 -1.71 -4.60
CA ASN A 354 20.80 -1.40 -4.26
C ASN A 354 21.36 -2.21 -3.08
N ASP A 355 20.54 -2.78 -2.19
CA ASP A 355 21.05 -3.52 -1.02
C ASP A 355 21.48 -4.94 -1.40
N THR A 356 22.69 -5.34 -0.98
CA THR A 356 23.25 -6.66 -1.24
C THR A 356 22.60 -7.75 -0.40
N THR A 357 21.99 -7.40 0.73
CA THR A 357 21.48 -8.34 1.73
C THR A 357 20.09 -8.87 1.35
N PRO A 358 19.88 -10.20 1.23
CA PRO A 358 18.58 -10.76 0.87
C PRO A 358 17.45 -10.46 1.87
N SER A 359 17.75 -10.43 3.17
CA SER A 359 16.76 -10.15 4.23
C SER A 359 16.19 -8.73 4.11
N VAL A 360 17.05 -7.74 3.89
CA VAL A 360 16.67 -6.34 3.67
C VAL A 360 15.82 -6.21 2.41
N ARG A 361 16.25 -6.81 1.28
CA ARG A 361 15.46 -6.82 0.04
C ARG A 361 14.08 -7.45 0.22
N ARG A 362 13.97 -8.52 1.02
CA ARG A 362 12.68 -9.18 1.30
C ARG A 362 11.69 -8.26 2.03
N VAL A 363 12.14 -7.54 3.06
CA VAL A 363 11.29 -6.57 3.77
C VAL A 363 10.96 -5.37 2.89
N ALA A 364 11.91 -4.92 2.04
CA ALA A 364 11.65 -3.84 1.08
C ALA A 364 10.55 -4.23 0.09
N ALA A 365 10.62 -5.44 -0.46
CA ALA A 365 9.60 -5.98 -1.34
C ALA A 365 8.22 -6.05 -0.65
N ALA A 366 8.16 -6.46 0.62
CA ALA A 366 6.92 -6.48 1.40
C ALA A 366 6.34 -5.07 1.62
N GLY A 367 7.21 -4.08 1.90
CA GLY A 367 6.83 -2.67 2.01
C GLY A 367 6.27 -2.10 0.70
N ILE A 368 6.95 -2.35 -0.42
CA ILE A 368 6.49 -1.92 -1.75
C ILE A 368 5.16 -2.58 -2.10
N ARG A 369 5.03 -3.89 -1.85
CA ARG A 369 3.77 -4.60 -2.07
C ARG A 369 2.62 -3.98 -1.28
N SER A 370 2.84 -3.70 0.00
CA SER A 370 1.83 -3.08 0.88
C SER A 370 1.40 -1.69 0.39
N LEU A 371 2.34 -0.91 -0.18
CA LEU A 371 2.03 0.39 -0.81
C LEU A 371 1.23 0.21 -2.10
N LEU A 372 1.65 -0.72 -2.96
CA LEU A 372 0.97 -1.00 -4.22
C LEU A 372 -0.44 -1.55 -3.98
N GLU A 373 -0.67 -2.44 -3.02
CA GLU A 373 -2.02 -2.93 -2.70
C GLU A 373 -3.00 -1.81 -2.32
N LYS A 374 -2.50 -0.73 -1.72
CA LYS A 374 -3.33 0.41 -1.31
C LYS A 374 -3.52 1.48 -2.39
N PHE A 375 -2.53 1.70 -3.26
CA PHE A 375 -2.53 2.78 -4.25
C PHE A 375 -2.47 2.32 -5.71
N ALA A 376 -2.35 1.02 -5.99
CA ALA A 376 -2.36 0.49 -7.34
C ALA A 376 -3.76 0.65 -7.94
N THR A 377 -3.96 1.81 -8.55
CA THR A 377 -5.06 2.02 -9.47
C THR A 377 -4.80 1.25 -10.77
N ARG A 378 -5.87 0.87 -11.48
CA ARG A 378 -5.78 0.27 -12.82
C ARG A 378 -4.90 1.11 -13.77
N ARG A 379 -4.91 2.44 -13.60
CA ARG A 379 -4.07 3.39 -14.31
C ARG A 379 -2.58 3.20 -14.01
N LEU A 380 -2.21 3.13 -12.73
CA LEU A 380 -0.81 2.93 -12.36
C LEU A 380 -0.31 1.55 -12.80
N ALA A 381 -1.13 0.52 -12.60
CA ALA A 381 -0.81 -0.85 -12.98
C ALA A 381 -0.54 -0.98 -14.48
N SER A 382 -1.42 -0.41 -15.33
CA SER A 382 -1.23 -0.42 -16.79
C SER A 382 0.03 0.34 -17.21
N GLN A 383 0.33 1.50 -16.63
CA GLN A 383 1.56 2.24 -16.92
C GLN A 383 2.84 1.48 -16.52
N LEU A 384 2.86 0.92 -15.31
CA LEU A 384 3.99 0.13 -14.82
C LEU A 384 4.23 -1.08 -15.71
N LEU A 385 3.17 -1.80 -16.11
CA LEU A 385 3.27 -2.94 -17.02
C LEU A 385 3.96 -2.57 -18.33
N GLY A 386 3.59 -1.44 -18.93
CA GLY A 386 4.22 -0.94 -20.16
C GLY A 386 5.69 -0.56 -19.95
N LEU A 387 6.04 0.02 -18.80
CA LEU A 387 7.43 0.36 -18.46
C LEU A 387 8.28 -0.89 -18.21
N PHE A 388 7.76 -1.89 -17.50
CA PHE A 388 8.47 -3.15 -17.27
C PHE A 388 8.71 -3.91 -18.58
N ALA A 389 7.72 -3.97 -19.47
CA ALA A 389 7.91 -4.58 -20.80
C ALA A 389 9.01 -3.87 -21.61
N GLU A 390 9.11 -2.54 -21.51
CA GLU A 390 10.12 -1.74 -22.22
C GLU A 390 11.53 -1.91 -21.64
N VAL A 391 11.65 -2.02 -20.32
CA VAL A 391 12.93 -2.17 -19.61
C VAL A 391 13.44 -3.62 -19.69
N GLU A 392 12.60 -4.61 -19.39
CA GLU A 392 12.99 -6.02 -19.33
C GLU A 392 13.09 -6.69 -20.71
N LYS A 393 12.41 -6.16 -21.73
CA LYS A 393 12.40 -6.69 -23.10
C LYS A 393 12.03 -8.19 -23.11
N GLU A 394 12.86 -9.05 -23.69
CA GLU A 394 12.59 -10.49 -23.80
C GLU A 394 12.48 -11.18 -22.42
N ALA A 395 13.16 -10.67 -21.38
CA ALA A 395 13.06 -11.22 -20.02
C ALA A 395 11.69 -11.01 -19.38
N PHE A 396 10.88 -10.09 -19.90
CA PHE A 396 9.50 -9.87 -19.45
C PHE A 396 8.61 -11.10 -19.66
N ALA A 397 9.01 -12.03 -20.54
CA ALA A 397 8.27 -13.24 -20.85
C ALA A 397 7.92 -14.09 -19.62
N ARG A 398 8.75 -14.05 -18.57
CA ARG A 398 8.52 -14.75 -17.29
C ARG A 398 7.24 -14.33 -16.57
N HIS A 399 6.73 -13.14 -16.85
CA HIS A 399 5.53 -12.60 -16.21
C HIS A 399 4.24 -12.97 -16.96
N LEU A 400 4.34 -13.36 -18.23
CA LEU A 400 3.20 -13.62 -19.10
C LEU A 400 2.20 -14.66 -18.56
N PRO A 401 2.62 -15.80 -17.98
CA PRO A 401 1.68 -16.83 -17.52
C PRO A 401 0.72 -16.33 -16.43
N ALA A 402 1.16 -15.41 -15.57
CA ALA A 402 0.30 -14.80 -14.55
C ALA A 402 -0.44 -13.57 -15.08
N LEU A 403 0.17 -12.85 -16.02
CA LEU A 403 -0.30 -11.56 -16.49
C LEU A 403 -1.41 -11.66 -17.54
N LEU A 404 -1.25 -12.54 -18.52
CA LEU A 404 -2.18 -12.63 -19.66
C LEU A 404 -3.61 -13.01 -19.24
N PRO A 405 -3.86 -14.01 -18.36
CA PRO A 405 -5.21 -14.29 -17.87
C PRO A 405 -5.82 -13.09 -17.14
N THR A 406 -5.00 -12.37 -16.35
CA THR A 406 -5.43 -11.16 -15.66
C THR A 406 -5.79 -10.06 -16.65
N LEU A 407 -5.01 -9.86 -17.72
CA LEU A 407 -5.32 -8.88 -18.76
C LEU A 407 -6.58 -9.25 -19.54
N VAL A 408 -6.80 -10.53 -19.85
CA VAL A 408 -8.03 -11.01 -20.50
C VAL A 408 -9.25 -10.64 -19.67
N GLU A 409 -9.20 -10.85 -18.35
CA GLU A 409 -10.30 -10.49 -17.45
C GLU A 409 -10.51 -8.97 -17.38
N GLN A 410 -9.43 -8.18 -17.28
CA GLN A 410 -9.52 -6.72 -17.08
C GLN A 410 -9.80 -5.93 -18.36
N MET A 411 -9.40 -6.43 -19.53
CA MET A 411 -9.61 -5.80 -20.84
C MET A 411 -10.90 -6.26 -21.54
N HIS A 412 -11.77 -7.01 -20.86
CA HIS A 412 -13.04 -7.44 -21.46
C HIS A 412 -13.92 -6.22 -21.83
N PRO A 413 -14.45 -6.12 -23.07
CA PRO A 413 -15.22 -4.98 -23.56
C PRO A 413 -16.39 -4.55 -22.67
N SER A 414 -17.12 -5.51 -22.10
CA SER A 414 -18.25 -5.23 -21.17
C SER A 414 -17.87 -4.38 -19.95
N ARG A 415 -16.60 -4.39 -19.52
CA ARG A 415 -16.13 -3.54 -18.40
C ARG A 415 -16.04 -2.07 -18.77
N PHE A 416 -16.09 -1.75 -20.06
CA PHE A 416 -16.02 -0.42 -20.62
C PHE A 416 -17.36 0.04 -21.24
N ASP A 417 -18.37 -0.83 -21.33
CA ASP A 417 -19.70 -0.53 -21.91
C ASP A 417 -20.69 0.16 -20.95
N GLU A 418 -20.41 0.19 -19.64
CA GLU A 418 -21.31 0.81 -18.66
C GLU A 418 -21.36 2.35 -18.80
N PHE A 419 -22.53 2.85 -19.25
CA PHE A 419 -22.92 4.26 -19.25
C PHE A 419 -22.75 4.86 -17.85
N ALA A 420 -21.77 5.73 -17.69
CA ALA A 420 -21.54 6.47 -16.46
C ALA A 420 -21.36 7.94 -16.80
N VAL A 421 -21.70 8.81 -15.84
CA VAL A 421 -21.57 10.27 -15.92
C VAL A 421 -20.21 10.69 -16.53
N GLU A 422 -20.18 11.72 -17.38
CA GLU A 422 -19.05 12.14 -18.25
C GLU A 422 -17.64 12.12 -17.62
N ASP A 423 -17.49 12.33 -16.31
CA ASP A 423 -16.21 12.24 -15.59
C ASP A 423 -15.65 10.81 -15.46
N ILE A 424 -16.53 9.79 -15.45
CA ILE A 424 -16.18 8.37 -15.38
C ILE A 424 -15.80 7.85 -16.78
N GLU A 425 -16.44 8.33 -17.85
CA GLU A 425 -16.13 7.94 -19.24
C GLU A 425 -14.67 8.23 -19.60
N ARG A 426 -14.19 9.45 -19.30
CA ARG A 426 -12.78 9.83 -19.53
C ARG A 426 -11.79 8.93 -18.79
N THR A 427 -12.18 8.46 -17.61
CA THR A 427 -11.32 7.59 -16.78
C THR A 427 -11.27 6.18 -17.36
N LYS A 428 -12.41 5.63 -17.81
CA LYS A 428 -12.50 4.31 -18.44
C LYS A 428 -11.77 4.26 -19.79
N ASP A 429 -11.98 5.25 -20.66
CA ASP A 429 -11.27 5.39 -21.94
C ASP A 429 -9.76 5.49 -21.76
N HIS A 430 -9.33 6.27 -20.76
CA HIS A 430 -7.91 6.42 -20.45
C HIS A 430 -7.29 5.10 -20.00
N ILE A 431 -8.01 4.30 -19.21
CA ILE A 431 -7.56 2.97 -18.78
C ILE A 431 -7.48 2.00 -19.97
N ALA A 432 -8.50 1.95 -20.83
CA ALA A 432 -8.50 1.14 -22.04
C ALA A 432 -7.32 1.49 -22.97
N TYR A 433 -7.09 2.79 -23.17
CA TYR A 433 -5.92 3.31 -23.91
C TYR A 433 -4.60 2.82 -23.30
N LEU A 434 -4.41 2.97 -21.98
CA LEU A 434 -3.18 2.55 -21.31
C LEU A 434 -2.96 1.04 -21.39
N TYR A 435 -4.02 0.23 -21.23
CA TYR A 435 -3.92 -1.22 -21.40
C TYR A 435 -3.49 -1.59 -22.82
N LEU A 436 -4.07 -0.99 -23.86
CA LEU A 436 -3.69 -1.25 -25.26
C LEU A 436 -2.25 -0.85 -25.56
N VAL A 437 -1.79 0.29 -25.05
CA VAL A 437 -0.39 0.74 -25.20
C VAL A 437 0.56 -0.25 -24.51
N SER A 438 0.25 -0.65 -23.27
CA SER A 438 1.10 -1.56 -22.52
C SER A 438 1.09 -2.98 -23.09
N LEU A 439 -0.05 -3.45 -23.59
CA LEU A 439 -0.18 -4.70 -24.34
C LEU A 439 0.65 -4.65 -25.63
N SER A 440 0.65 -3.53 -26.35
CA SER A 440 1.50 -3.34 -27.54
C SER A 440 2.98 -3.45 -27.21
N LYS A 441 3.43 -2.84 -26.11
CA LYS A 441 4.82 -2.95 -25.64
C LYS A 441 5.18 -4.39 -25.28
N ALA A 442 4.31 -5.09 -24.55
CA ALA A 442 4.51 -6.50 -24.21
C ALA A 442 4.54 -7.41 -25.45
N ALA A 443 3.65 -7.16 -26.43
CA ALA A 443 3.59 -7.90 -27.68
C ALA A 443 4.90 -7.79 -28.49
N ILE A 444 5.47 -6.59 -28.57
CA ILE A 444 6.75 -6.35 -29.24
C ILE A 444 7.91 -6.96 -28.45
N ALA A 445 7.97 -6.70 -27.14
CA ALA A 445 9.07 -7.13 -26.27
C ALA A 445 9.23 -8.66 -26.22
N CYS A 446 8.12 -9.39 -26.18
CA CYS A 446 8.11 -10.85 -26.03
C CYS A 446 7.74 -11.60 -27.32
N LYS A 447 7.57 -10.90 -28.45
CA LYS A 447 7.14 -11.50 -29.73
C LYS A 447 5.87 -12.36 -29.58
N LEU A 448 4.90 -11.89 -28.79
CA LEU A 448 3.72 -12.67 -28.37
C LEU A 448 2.93 -13.27 -29.52
N ALA A 449 2.91 -12.61 -30.68
CA ALA A 449 2.21 -13.09 -31.87
C ALA A 449 2.70 -14.45 -32.38
N ARG A 450 3.93 -14.88 -32.02
CA ARG A 450 4.52 -16.17 -32.43
C ARG A 450 4.84 -17.10 -31.26
N ALA A 451 4.41 -16.74 -30.05
CA ALA A 451 4.67 -17.53 -28.85
C ALA A 451 3.55 -18.56 -28.64
N PRO A 452 3.76 -19.87 -28.90
CA PRO A 452 2.69 -20.88 -28.88
C PRO A 452 2.04 -21.01 -27.50
N ALA A 453 2.83 -20.98 -26.43
CA ALA A 453 2.37 -21.15 -25.05
C ALA A 453 1.39 -20.06 -24.57
N THR A 454 1.29 -18.94 -25.27
CA THR A 454 0.46 -17.79 -24.88
C THR A 454 -0.61 -17.43 -25.92
N GLN A 455 -0.76 -18.24 -26.99
CA GLN A 455 -1.64 -17.90 -28.11
C GLN A 455 -3.12 -17.82 -27.75
N GLU A 456 -3.60 -18.63 -26.79
CA GLU A 456 -5.01 -18.63 -26.40
C GLU A 456 -5.42 -17.30 -25.76
N ASP A 457 -4.73 -16.89 -24.70
CA ASP A 457 -4.97 -15.60 -24.04
C ASP A 457 -4.67 -14.43 -24.98
N PHE A 458 -3.56 -14.49 -25.73
CA PHE A 458 -3.19 -13.44 -26.66
C PHE A 458 -4.21 -13.29 -27.80
N GLY A 459 -4.74 -14.40 -28.30
CA GLY A 459 -5.79 -14.43 -29.32
C GLY A 459 -7.09 -13.81 -28.82
N THR A 460 -7.47 -14.09 -27.57
CA THR A 460 -8.62 -13.46 -26.90
C THR A 460 -8.42 -11.95 -26.78
N LEU A 461 -7.23 -11.50 -26.35
CA LEU A 461 -6.88 -10.08 -26.29
C LEU A 461 -6.88 -9.40 -27.66
N CYS A 462 -6.46 -10.12 -28.72
CA CYS A 462 -6.59 -9.64 -30.09
C CYS A 462 -8.06 -9.48 -30.48
N GLY A 463 -8.93 -10.43 -30.12
CA GLY A 463 -10.38 -10.30 -30.28
C GLY A 463 -10.92 -9.00 -29.66
N TYR A 464 -10.59 -8.72 -28.41
CA TYR A 464 -10.99 -7.47 -27.74
C TYR A 464 -10.42 -6.22 -28.43
N ALA A 465 -9.14 -6.26 -28.83
CA ALA A 465 -8.52 -5.16 -29.57
C ALA A 465 -9.25 -4.90 -30.91
N ALA A 466 -9.80 -5.93 -31.55
CA ALA A 466 -10.60 -5.78 -32.76
C ALA A 466 -11.91 -5.05 -32.51
N GLU A 467 -12.52 -5.20 -31.34
CA GLU A 467 -13.72 -4.45 -30.95
C GLU A 467 -13.37 -2.99 -30.66
N TYR A 468 -12.25 -2.74 -29.96
CA TYR A 468 -11.75 -1.39 -29.68
C TYR A 468 -11.40 -0.56 -30.91
N LEU A 469 -11.20 -1.18 -32.09
CA LEU A 469 -11.07 -0.46 -33.36
C LEU A 469 -12.32 0.37 -33.71
N LEU A 470 -13.50 0.01 -33.21
CA LEU A 470 -14.76 0.72 -33.42
C LEU A 470 -15.21 1.54 -32.20
N HIS A 471 -14.33 1.70 -31.19
CA HIS A 471 -14.65 2.41 -29.96
C HIS A 471 -15.06 3.88 -30.21
N ALA A 472 -15.92 4.45 -29.37
CA ALA A 472 -16.39 5.84 -29.50
C ALA A 472 -15.23 6.86 -29.38
N HIS A 473 -14.28 6.60 -28.50
CA HIS A 473 -13.14 7.50 -28.24
C HIS A 473 -11.96 7.32 -29.23
N ALA A 474 -11.47 8.42 -29.79
CA ALA A 474 -10.46 8.40 -30.87
C ALA A 474 -9.08 7.86 -30.45
N TRP A 475 -8.63 8.12 -29.22
CA TRP A 475 -7.34 7.62 -28.72
C TRP A 475 -7.36 6.11 -28.47
N VAL A 476 -8.51 5.55 -28.09
CA VAL A 476 -8.66 4.09 -27.91
C VAL A 476 -8.56 3.41 -29.27
N ARG A 477 -9.24 3.96 -30.30
CA ARG A 477 -9.08 3.50 -31.69
C ARG A 477 -7.63 3.60 -32.17
N LEU A 478 -6.91 4.67 -31.84
CA LEU A 478 -5.49 4.82 -32.15
C LEU A 478 -4.65 3.70 -31.57
N ALA A 479 -4.78 3.46 -30.27
CA ALA A 479 -3.99 2.46 -29.56
C ALA A 479 -4.31 1.05 -30.08
N ALA A 480 -5.57 0.74 -30.37
CA ALA A 480 -5.96 -0.53 -30.99
C ALA A 480 -5.33 -0.70 -32.39
N SER A 481 -5.32 0.36 -33.21
CA SER A 481 -4.67 0.35 -34.52
C SER A 481 -3.14 0.19 -34.42
N GLN A 482 -2.51 0.83 -33.43
CA GLN A 482 -1.08 0.68 -33.17
C GLN A 482 -0.72 -0.73 -32.70
N PHE A 483 -1.52 -1.31 -31.81
CA PHE A 483 -1.40 -2.69 -31.34
C PHE A 483 -1.43 -3.66 -32.50
N TYR A 484 -2.47 -3.60 -33.33
CA TYR A 484 -2.57 -4.44 -34.52
C TYR A 484 -1.40 -4.22 -35.48
N GLY A 485 -0.97 -2.96 -35.66
CA GLY A 485 0.24 -2.67 -36.42
C GLY A 485 1.47 -3.44 -35.92
N ALA A 486 1.63 -3.60 -34.61
CA ALA A 486 2.69 -4.44 -34.04
C ALA A 486 2.45 -5.95 -34.28
N VAL A 487 1.19 -6.41 -34.17
CA VAL A 487 0.84 -7.81 -34.48
C VAL A 487 1.19 -8.15 -35.93
N PHE A 488 0.84 -7.30 -36.90
CA PHE A 488 1.12 -7.55 -38.31
C PHE A 488 2.61 -7.58 -38.65
N THR A 489 3.45 -6.85 -37.91
CA THR A 489 4.91 -6.93 -38.13
C THR A 489 5.50 -8.30 -37.80
N ALA A 490 4.79 -9.14 -37.06
CA ALA A 490 5.23 -10.51 -36.75
C ALA A 490 4.94 -11.52 -37.86
N TYR A 491 4.18 -11.15 -38.89
CA TYR A 491 3.78 -12.02 -39.99
C TYR A 491 4.24 -11.47 -41.32
N THR A 492 4.67 -12.35 -42.23
CA THR A 492 4.97 -11.95 -43.60
C THR A 492 3.68 -11.93 -44.44
N PRO A 493 3.59 -11.04 -45.45
CA PRO A 493 2.43 -11.01 -46.34
C PRO A 493 2.17 -12.33 -47.07
N ASP A 494 3.24 -13.07 -47.40
CA ASP A 494 3.16 -14.32 -48.14
C ASP A 494 2.62 -15.47 -47.26
N GLU A 495 3.00 -15.50 -45.98
CA GLU A 495 2.46 -16.48 -45.03
C GLU A 495 0.96 -16.31 -44.79
N LEU A 496 0.50 -15.06 -44.62
CA LEU A 496 -0.92 -14.78 -44.42
C LEU A 496 -1.74 -15.03 -45.70
N ALA A 497 -1.14 -14.82 -46.88
CA ALA A 497 -1.74 -15.17 -48.15
C ALA A 497 -1.88 -16.68 -48.33
N ALA A 498 -0.84 -17.45 -47.99
CA ALA A 498 -0.87 -18.90 -48.03
C ALA A 498 -1.93 -19.48 -47.07
N ALA A 499 -2.04 -18.93 -45.86
CA ALA A 499 -3.02 -19.35 -44.86
C ALA A 499 -4.47 -18.97 -45.19
N CYS A 500 -4.69 -18.20 -46.26
CA CYS A 500 -6.01 -17.89 -46.76
C CYS A 500 -6.49 -18.88 -47.83
N ALA A 501 -5.62 -19.74 -48.39
CA ALA A 501 -5.99 -20.68 -49.45
C ALA A 501 -6.96 -21.77 -48.97
N PRO A 502 -7.88 -22.26 -49.82
CA PRO A 502 -8.93 -23.20 -49.42
C PRO A 502 -8.37 -24.54 -48.89
N ASP A 503 -7.17 -24.95 -49.34
CA ASP A 503 -6.50 -26.19 -48.94
C ASP A 503 -5.45 -26.00 -47.82
N ALA A 504 -5.38 -24.81 -47.21
CA ALA A 504 -4.37 -24.48 -46.23
C ALA A 504 -4.67 -25.12 -44.85
N ASN A 505 -4.35 -26.40 -44.69
CA ASN A 505 -4.26 -27.05 -43.37
C ASN A 505 -2.96 -26.63 -42.66
N LEU A 506 -2.82 -25.34 -42.33
CA LEU A 506 -1.80 -24.93 -41.37
C LEU A 506 -2.35 -25.20 -39.97
N ALA A 507 -1.90 -26.31 -39.35
CA ALA A 507 -2.07 -26.55 -37.93
C ALA A 507 -1.23 -25.55 -37.12
N SER A 508 -1.62 -24.28 -37.15
CA SER A 508 -1.01 -23.19 -36.40
C SER A 508 -1.94 -22.75 -35.28
N GLN A 509 -1.37 -22.52 -34.10
CA GLN A 509 -2.07 -21.93 -32.97
C GLN A 509 -2.09 -20.40 -33.04
N ASP A 510 -1.40 -19.80 -34.02
CA ASP A 510 -1.29 -18.34 -34.14
C ASP A 510 -2.66 -17.69 -34.40
N TYR A 511 -2.95 -16.59 -33.69
CA TYR A 511 -4.24 -15.90 -33.80
C TYR A 511 -4.62 -15.52 -35.25
N LEU A 512 -3.67 -15.02 -36.05
CA LEU A 512 -3.97 -14.61 -37.43
C LEU A 512 -3.98 -15.77 -38.43
N LEU A 513 -3.43 -16.95 -38.10
CA LEU A 513 -3.41 -18.11 -38.99
C LEU A 513 -4.60 -19.07 -38.77
N THR A 514 -5.38 -18.83 -37.73
CA THR A 514 -6.63 -19.54 -37.43
C THR A 514 -7.81 -18.74 -37.94
N ASP A 515 -8.67 -19.31 -38.79
CA ASP A 515 -9.77 -18.56 -39.44
C ASP A 515 -9.29 -17.22 -40.04
N THR A 516 -8.06 -17.24 -40.60
CA THR A 516 -7.41 -16.14 -41.34
C THR A 516 -8.38 -15.42 -42.27
N PRO A 517 -9.21 -16.16 -43.04
CA PRO A 517 -10.13 -15.55 -43.99
C PRO A 517 -11.11 -14.52 -43.42
N THR A 518 -11.83 -14.90 -42.38
CA THR A 518 -12.88 -14.07 -41.79
C THR A 518 -12.26 -12.93 -40.98
N LYS A 519 -11.16 -13.21 -40.27
CA LYS A 519 -10.44 -12.25 -39.44
C LYS A 519 -9.84 -11.13 -40.28
N ILE A 520 -9.14 -11.45 -41.37
CA ILE A 520 -8.59 -10.44 -42.28
C ILE A 520 -9.71 -9.60 -42.88
N ARG A 521 -10.82 -10.21 -43.30
CA ARG A 521 -11.98 -9.46 -43.82
C ARG A 521 -12.56 -8.51 -42.79
N SER A 522 -12.86 -9.01 -41.59
CA SER A 522 -13.42 -8.22 -40.48
C SER A 522 -12.52 -7.05 -40.10
N LEU A 523 -11.21 -7.30 -39.94
CA LEU A 523 -10.23 -6.25 -39.64
C LEU A 523 -10.16 -5.22 -40.77
N THR A 524 -10.14 -5.66 -42.02
CA THR A 524 -10.15 -4.76 -43.19
C THR A 524 -11.38 -3.87 -43.20
N GLU A 525 -12.56 -4.40 -42.90
CA GLU A 525 -13.80 -3.64 -42.80
C GLU A 525 -13.73 -2.59 -41.68
N LYS A 526 -13.23 -2.96 -40.50
CA LYS A 526 -13.06 -2.10 -39.32
C LYS A 526 -12.02 -0.99 -39.52
N PHE A 527 -10.86 -1.29 -40.10
CA PHE A 527 -9.87 -0.26 -40.47
C PHE A 527 -10.42 0.68 -41.53
N CYS A 528 -11.19 0.17 -42.50
CA CYS A 528 -11.84 1.01 -43.50
C CYS A 528 -12.96 1.89 -42.91
N SER A 529 -13.65 1.49 -41.85
CA SER A 529 -14.64 2.36 -41.18
C SER A 529 -13.98 3.45 -40.34
N GLN A 530 -12.77 3.24 -39.82
CA GLN A 530 -12.01 4.31 -39.13
C GLN A 530 -11.67 5.49 -40.06
N LEU A 531 -11.68 5.29 -41.38
CA LEU A 531 -11.46 6.36 -42.36
C LEU A 531 -12.65 7.33 -42.51
N GLN A 532 -13.79 7.06 -41.85
CA GLN A 532 -15.01 7.88 -41.96
C GLN A 532 -14.91 9.26 -41.27
N PRO A 533 -15.84 10.22 -41.50
CA PRO A 533 -15.67 11.64 -41.16
C PRO A 533 -15.86 12.07 -39.69
N SER A 534 -15.82 11.18 -38.71
CA SER A 534 -15.95 11.57 -37.29
C SER A 534 -14.60 11.91 -36.68
N GLU A 535 -14.39 13.15 -36.21
CA GLU A 535 -13.24 13.65 -35.42
C GLU A 535 -12.02 12.72 -35.38
N VAL A 536 -11.38 12.54 -36.54
CA VAL A 536 -10.21 11.67 -36.65
C VAL A 536 -8.98 12.50 -36.31
N LEU A 537 -8.20 12.08 -35.32
CA LEU A 537 -6.92 12.70 -35.01
C LEU A 537 -5.98 12.53 -36.23
N PRO A 538 -5.21 13.56 -36.63
CA PRO A 538 -4.20 13.42 -37.67
C PRO A 538 -3.26 12.22 -37.44
N GLU A 539 -2.91 11.97 -36.17
CA GLU A 539 -2.05 10.89 -35.70
C GLU A 539 -2.66 9.49 -35.93
N THR A 540 -3.98 9.33 -35.75
CA THR A 540 -4.70 8.08 -36.12
C THR A 540 -4.60 7.77 -37.59
N MET A 541 -4.69 8.78 -38.44
CA MET A 541 -4.66 8.58 -39.89
C MET A 541 -3.23 8.29 -40.39
N GLU A 542 -2.24 8.97 -39.82
CA GLU A 542 -0.83 8.74 -40.16
C GLU A 542 -0.39 7.32 -39.76
N GLN A 543 -0.74 6.84 -38.56
CA GLN A 543 -0.36 5.50 -38.10
C GLN A 543 -1.13 4.38 -38.80
N VAL A 544 -2.45 4.54 -38.98
CA VAL A 544 -3.23 3.63 -39.83
C VAL A 544 -2.65 3.60 -41.24
N SER A 545 -2.13 4.70 -41.77
CA SER A 545 -1.58 4.73 -43.12
C SER A 545 -0.10 4.31 -43.26
N ILE A 546 0.73 4.40 -42.20
CA ILE A 546 2.11 3.88 -42.22
C ILE A 546 2.11 2.35 -42.04
N ARG A 547 1.14 1.81 -41.29
CA ARG A 547 1.05 0.37 -40.97
C ARG A 547 -0.06 -0.38 -41.70
N SER A 548 -0.98 0.31 -42.39
CA SER A 548 -1.92 -0.36 -43.31
C SER A 548 -1.31 -0.88 -44.61
N PRO A 549 -0.18 -0.41 -45.18
CA PRO A 549 0.30 -0.97 -46.44
C PRO A 549 0.53 -2.49 -46.37
N PRO A 550 1.21 -3.05 -45.33
CA PRO A 550 1.29 -4.50 -45.11
C PRO A 550 -0.07 -5.14 -44.87
N LEU A 551 -0.97 -4.48 -44.14
CA LEU A 551 -2.33 -4.98 -43.87
C LEU A 551 -3.20 -5.04 -45.13
N SER A 552 -3.10 -4.03 -45.99
CA SER A 552 -3.78 -3.95 -47.26
C SER A 552 -3.19 -4.92 -48.24
N LEU A 553 -1.86 -5.16 -48.20
CA LEU A 553 -1.19 -6.23 -48.94
C LEU A 553 -1.68 -7.62 -48.50
N VAL A 554 -1.71 -7.85 -47.19
CA VAL A 554 -2.19 -9.08 -46.54
C VAL A 554 -3.68 -9.29 -46.78
N ALA A 555 -4.48 -8.24 -46.74
CA ALA A 555 -5.88 -8.28 -47.13
C ALA A 555 -6.04 -8.48 -48.64
N LEU A 556 -5.21 -7.87 -49.48
CA LEU A 556 -5.21 -8.07 -50.94
C LEU A 556 -4.91 -9.52 -51.32
N ARG A 557 -3.82 -10.08 -50.76
CA ARG A 557 -3.32 -11.42 -51.07
C ARG A 557 -4.05 -12.50 -50.27
N GLY A 558 -4.52 -12.21 -49.07
CA GLY A 558 -5.37 -13.08 -48.28
C GLY A 558 -6.77 -13.21 -48.88
N VAL A 559 -7.44 -12.10 -49.20
CA VAL A 559 -8.77 -12.12 -49.89
C VAL A 559 -8.71 -12.87 -51.23
N ARG A 560 -7.56 -12.89 -51.90
CA ARG A 560 -7.32 -13.67 -53.12
C ARG A 560 -7.42 -15.18 -52.90
N ALA A 561 -7.07 -15.67 -51.71
CA ALA A 561 -7.01 -17.10 -51.44
C ALA A 561 -8.28 -17.61 -50.72
N VAL A 562 -9.00 -16.75 -49.97
CA VAL A 562 -10.25 -17.10 -49.27
C VAL A 562 -11.44 -17.31 -50.20
N LEU A 563 -11.55 -16.44 -51.20
CA LEU A 563 -12.78 -16.29 -51.96
C LEU A 563 -12.57 -16.91 -53.33
N ASP A 564 -12.81 -18.22 -53.40
CA ASP A 564 -13.21 -18.90 -54.63
C ASP A 564 -14.65 -18.45 -55.01
N LEU A 565 -14.82 -17.15 -55.19
CA LEU A 565 -16.05 -16.50 -55.64
C LEU A 565 -15.69 -15.57 -56.78
N ASP A 566 -15.28 -16.15 -57.89
CA ASP A 566 -15.63 -15.83 -59.30
C ASP A 566 -16.06 -14.38 -59.63
N SER A 567 -15.48 -13.39 -58.97
CA SER A 567 -15.92 -12.01 -59.05
C SER A 567 -14.85 -11.08 -58.51
N ALA A 568 -14.42 -10.19 -59.39
CA ALA A 568 -13.57 -9.03 -59.12
C ALA A 568 -14.18 -8.00 -58.12
N LYS A 569 -14.93 -8.43 -57.09
CA LYS A 569 -15.78 -7.58 -56.23
C LYS A 569 -15.11 -7.07 -54.94
N PRO A 570 -14.25 -7.80 -54.21
CA PRO A 570 -13.62 -7.28 -52.97
C PRO A 570 -12.61 -6.16 -53.21
N MET A 571 -11.70 -6.35 -54.17
CA MET A 571 -10.73 -5.34 -54.58
C MET A 571 -11.40 -4.08 -55.12
N LEU A 572 -12.40 -4.29 -55.97
CA LEU A 572 -13.24 -3.22 -56.50
C LEU A 572 -13.98 -2.48 -55.38
N TRP A 573 -14.44 -3.17 -54.34
CA TRP A 573 -15.09 -2.57 -53.17
C TRP A 573 -14.12 -1.70 -52.36
N ILE A 574 -12.91 -2.20 -52.05
CA ILE A 574 -11.88 -1.44 -51.32
C ILE A 574 -11.49 -0.20 -52.13
N LEU A 575 -11.13 -0.37 -53.41
CA LEU A 575 -10.75 0.73 -54.30
C LEU A 575 -11.87 1.78 -54.43
N LYS A 576 -13.14 1.35 -54.57
CA LYS A 576 -14.29 2.25 -54.57
C LYS A 576 -14.50 2.95 -53.23
N LYS A 577 -14.24 2.29 -52.10
CA LYS A 577 -14.39 2.88 -50.75
C LYS A 577 -13.30 3.92 -50.47
N VAL A 578 -12.04 3.56 -50.69
CA VAL A 578 -10.87 4.46 -50.55
C VAL A 578 -11.00 5.68 -51.49
N SER A 579 -11.40 5.46 -52.74
CA SER A 579 -11.66 6.56 -53.70
C SER A 579 -12.82 7.48 -53.27
N ARG A 580 -13.85 6.94 -52.61
CA ARG A 580 -14.95 7.72 -52.03
C ARG A 580 -14.47 8.58 -50.86
N GLU A 581 -13.61 8.08 -49.99
CA GLU A 581 -13.08 8.84 -48.84
C GLU A 581 -12.20 10.02 -49.28
N ALA A 582 -11.32 9.81 -50.27
CA ALA A 582 -10.58 10.91 -50.90
C ALA A 582 -11.53 11.96 -51.49
N HIS A 583 -12.62 11.53 -52.14
CA HIS A 583 -13.62 12.46 -52.65
C HIS A 583 -14.38 13.20 -51.53
N ALA A 584 -14.74 12.50 -50.45
CA ALA A 584 -15.45 13.06 -49.32
C ALA A 584 -14.65 14.16 -48.61
N GLU A 585 -13.32 14.00 -48.45
CA GLU A 585 -12.43 15.04 -47.91
C GLU A 585 -12.42 16.29 -48.80
N VAL A 586 -12.30 16.10 -50.13
CA VAL A 586 -12.34 17.22 -51.10
C VAL A 586 -13.64 18.00 -51.02
N VAL A 587 -14.77 17.34 -50.73
CA VAL A 587 -16.08 18.00 -50.66
C VAL A 587 -16.31 18.68 -49.32
N SER A 588 -15.94 18.01 -48.22
CA SER A 588 -16.18 18.49 -46.85
C SER A 588 -15.18 19.57 -46.41
N ASN A 589 -13.87 19.32 -46.60
CA ASN A 589 -12.81 20.23 -46.20
C ASN A 589 -11.61 20.18 -47.17
N PRO A 590 -11.66 20.96 -48.27
CA PRO A 590 -10.61 20.97 -49.31
C PRO A 590 -9.21 21.36 -48.82
N ARG A 591 -9.08 21.96 -47.63
CA ARG A 591 -7.80 22.38 -47.04
C ARG A 591 -7.14 21.26 -46.22
N CYS A 592 -7.91 20.28 -45.78
CA CYS A 592 -7.36 19.09 -45.15
C CYS A 592 -6.83 18.18 -46.27
N ILE A 593 -5.60 17.71 -46.11
CA ILE A 593 -4.91 16.87 -47.09
C ILE A 593 -4.66 15.45 -46.58
N ILE A 594 -5.06 15.18 -45.33
CA ILE A 594 -4.71 13.98 -44.59
C ILE A 594 -5.34 12.74 -45.22
N LYS A 595 -6.64 12.73 -45.53
CA LYS A 595 -7.25 11.53 -46.13
C LYS A 595 -6.69 11.27 -47.52
N ARG A 596 -6.57 12.31 -48.35
CA ARG A 596 -6.06 12.20 -49.72
C ARG A 596 -4.61 11.73 -49.79
N SER A 597 -3.73 12.26 -48.94
CA SER A 597 -2.32 11.85 -48.93
C SER A 597 -2.17 10.36 -48.64
N HIS A 598 -2.97 9.84 -47.70
CA HIS A 598 -2.99 8.42 -47.35
C HIS A 598 -3.60 7.55 -48.45
N VAL A 599 -4.68 8.01 -49.11
CA VAL A 599 -5.23 7.33 -50.29
C VAL A 599 -4.19 7.23 -51.41
N PHE A 600 -3.35 8.25 -51.61
CA PHE A 600 -2.31 8.22 -52.63
C PHE A 600 -1.18 7.25 -52.28
N LYS A 601 -0.73 7.23 -51.02
CA LYS A 601 0.25 6.25 -50.53
C LYS A 601 -0.28 4.81 -50.66
N PHE A 602 -1.55 4.57 -50.34
CA PHE A 602 -2.22 3.29 -50.56
C PHE A 602 -2.25 2.92 -52.04
N VAL A 603 -2.62 3.85 -52.93
CA VAL A 603 -2.63 3.64 -54.38
C VAL A 603 -1.24 3.26 -54.90
N ALA A 604 -0.17 3.92 -54.44
CA ALA A 604 1.19 3.59 -54.81
C ALA A 604 1.57 2.17 -54.36
N ALA A 605 1.28 1.81 -53.11
CA ALA A 605 1.57 0.48 -52.57
C ALA A 605 0.83 -0.63 -53.34
N VAL A 606 -0.48 -0.47 -53.56
CA VAL A 606 -1.29 -1.44 -54.33
C VAL A 606 -0.79 -1.59 -55.76
N SER A 607 -0.34 -0.50 -56.38
CA SER A 607 0.13 -0.53 -57.77
C SER A 607 1.47 -1.24 -57.94
N LEU A 608 2.32 -1.24 -56.91
CA LEU A 608 3.58 -2.00 -56.92
C LEU A 608 3.36 -3.50 -56.72
N ASP A 609 2.23 -3.86 -56.12
CA ASP A 609 1.98 -5.21 -55.64
C ASP A 609 1.10 -6.05 -56.58
N LEU A 610 0.22 -5.39 -57.34
CA LEU A 610 -0.62 -6.05 -58.34
C LEU A 610 0.20 -6.50 -59.54
N THR A 611 -0.19 -7.65 -60.12
CA THR A 611 0.37 -8.05 -61.41
C THR A 611 -0.06 -7.06 -62.49
N LYS A 612 0.70 -7.01 -63.60
CA LYS A 612 0.41 -6.09 -64.70
C LYS A 612 -1.04 -6.24 -65.19
N ALA A 613 -1.54 -7.46 -65.39
CA ALA A 613 -2.91 -7.70 -65.87
C ALA A 613 -4.00 -7.18 -64.90
N GLU A 614 -3.84 -7.41 -63.60
CA GLU A 614 -4.78 -6.95 -62.57
C GLU A 614 -4.74 -5.43 -62.38
N LEU A 615 -3.55 -4.83 -62.49
CA LEU A 615 -3.41 -3.39 -62.45
C LEU A 615 -4.15 -2.72 -63.62
N HIS A 616 -4.14 -3.32 -64.81
CA HIS A 616 -4.86 -2.80 -65.97
C HIS A 616 -6.38 -2.83 -65.79
N SER A 617 -6.94 -3.88 -65.17
CA SER A 617 -8.39 -4.01 -64.95
C SER A 617 -8.96 -2.98 -63.96
N HIS A 618 -8.10 -2.43 -63.09
CA HIS A 618 -8.48 -1.45 -62.07
C HIS A 618 -7.85 -0.07 -62.25
N LEU A 619 -7.07 0.13 -63.32
CA LEU A 619 -6.24 1.32 -63.55
C LEU A 619 -7.04 2.62 -63.53
N GLU A 620 -8.23 2.64 -64.14
CA GLU A 620 -9.10 3.82 -64.13
C GLU A 620 -9.57 4.21 -62.72
N LEU A 621 -9.81 3.24 -61.84
CA LEU A 621 -10.27 3.51 -60.47
C LEU A 621 -9.14 3.96 -59.56
N ILE A 622 -7.96 3.40 -59.76
CA ILE A 622 -6.73 3.72 -59.03
C ILE A 622 -6.26 5.14 -59.37
N LEU A 623 -6.27 5.51 -60.65
CA LEU A 623 -5.81 6.82 -61.10
C LEU A 623 -6.82 7.95 -60.87
N LYS A 624 -8.12 7.66 -60.75
CA LYS A 624 -9.17 8.68 -60.64
C LYS A 624 -8.96 9.70 -59.49
N PRO A 625 -8.58 9.31 -58.25
CA PRO A 625 -8.26 10.28 -57.19
C PRO A 625 -7.03 11.14 -57.53
N VAL A 626 -6.00 10.55 -58.13
CA VAL A 626 -4.74 11.20 -58.47
C VAL A 626 -4.92 12.19 -59.62
N CYS A 627 -5.56 11.76 -60.72
CA CYS A 627 -5.90 12.63 -61.86
C CYS A 627 -6.73 13.83 -61.43
N ARG A 628 -7.69 13.64 -60.52
CA ARG A 628 -8.52 14.74 -60.01
C ARG A 628 -7.71 15.77 -59.23
N GLU A 629 -6.70 15.36 -58.48
CA GLU A 629 -5.84 16.27 -57.74
C GLU A 629 -4.86 17.00 -58.65
N LEU A 630 -4.33 16.32 -59.69
CA LEU A 630 -3.49 16.94 -60.71
C LEU A 630 -4.24 17.98 -61.55
N GLU A 631 -5.53 17.76 -61.81
CA GLU A 631 -6.41 18.70 -62.53
C GLU A 631 -7.00 19.80 -61.65
N ASP A 632 -6.84 19.74 -60.33
CA ASP A 632 -7.39 20.77 -59.45
C ASP A 632 -6.64 22.10 -59.71
N GLN A 633 -7.40 23.15 -60.00
CA GLN A 633 -6.90 24.52 -60.20
C GLN A 633 -7.40 25.45 -59.09
N SER A 634 -7.94 24.87 -58.01
CA SER A 634 -8.50 25.62 -56.90
C SER A 634 -7.40 26.32 -56.10
N PRO A 635 -7.63 27.55 -55.59
CA PRO A 635 -6.68 28.26 -54.73
C PRO A 635 -6.51 27.62 -53.33
N SER A 636 -7.14 26.46 -53.09
CA SER A 636 -7.05 25.66 -51.86
C SER A 636 -6.15 24.42 -52.01
N GLN A 637 -5.58 24.19 -53.19
CA GLN A 637 -4.69 23.07 -53.45
C GLN A 637 -3.33 23.29 -52.76
N SER A 638 -2.84 22.26 -52.09
CA SER A 638 -1.51 22.27 -51.44
C SER A 638 -0.44 21.86 -52.44
N GLU A 639 0.71 22.52 -52.45
CA GLU A 639 1.88 22.12 -53.27
C GLU A 639 2.40 20.74 -52.86
N GLU A 640 2.35 20.39 -51.56
CA GLU A 640 2.73 19.07 -51.04
C GLU A 640 1.87 17.94 -51.66
N MET A 641 0.57 18.20 -51.86
CA MET A 641 -0.34 17.21 -52.45
C MET A 641 -0.11 17.03 -53.95
N LYS A 642 0.29 18.08 -54.67
CA LYS A 642 0.69 17.97 -56.07
C LYS A 642 1.97 17.15 -56.22
N GLN A 643 2.95 17.40 -55.35
CA GLN A 643 4.20 16.62 -55.34
C GLN A 643 3.90 15.13 -55.13
N LEU A 644 3.12 14.80 -54.09
CA LEU A 644 2.72 13.41 -53.83
C LEU A 644 1.91 12.81 -54.99
N ALA A 645 0.98 13.56 -55.59
CA ALA A 645 0.22 13.09 -56.75
C ALA A 645 1.12 12.78 -57.96
N ASN A 646 2.16 13.60 -58.18
CA ASN A 646 3.14 13.38 -59.26
C ASN A 646 4.04 12.17 -58.97
N GLU A 647 4.51 12.01 -57.75
CA GLU A 647 5.30 10.84 -57.32
C GLU A 647 4.50 9.54 -57.50
N VAL A 648 3.27 9.49 -56.99
CA VAL A 648 2.40 8.33 -57.14
C VAL A 648 2.06 8.07 -58.61
N SER A 649 1.83 9.12 -59.41
CA SER A 649 1.66 8.98 -60.86
C SER A 649 2.88 8.32 -61.52
N GLY A 650 4.08 8.68 -61.08
CA GLY A 650 5.33 8.06 -61.51
C GLY A 650 5.41 6.57 -61.15
N VAL A 651 5.03 6.21 -59.92
CA VAL A 651 4.98 4.82 -59.44
C VAL A 651 4.00 3.98 -60.27
N VAL A 652 2.77 4.48 -60.47
CA VAL A 652 1.74 3.77 -61.25
C VAL A 652 2.17 3.65 -62.72
N LYS A 653 2.78 4.69 -63.30
CA LYS A 653 3.30 4.65 -64.67
C LYS A 653 4.39 3.58 -64.84
N LYS A 654 5.28 3.44 -63.87
CA LYS A 654 6.34 2.41 -63.89
C LYS A 654 5.74 0.99 -63.77
N ALA A 655 4.71 0.80 -62.94
CA ALA A 655 4.08 -0.50 -62.72
C ALA A 655 3.15 -0.95 -63.87
N ALA A 656 2.31 -0.03 -64.40
CA ALA A 656 1.36 -0.34 -65.47
C ALA A 656 2.00 -0.34 -66.87
N GLY A 657 3.10 0.38 -67.06
CA GLY A 657 3.68 0.66 -68.38
C GLY A 657 3.12 1.93 -69.00
N VAL A 658 3.93 2.58 -69.84
CA VAL A 658 3.70 3.94 -70.34
C VAL A 658 2.42 4.04 -71.19
N GLU A 659 2.17 3.05 -72.05
CA GLU A 659 1.03 3.07 -72.98
C GLU A 659 -0.32 2.92 -72.26
N ALA A 660 -0.46 1.92 -71.40
CA ALA A 660 -1.69 1.68 -70.65
C ALA A 660 -1.99 2.81 -69.65
N PHE A 661 -0.96 3.34 -68.98
CA PHE A 661 -1.08 4.51 -68.12
C PHE A 661 -1.54 5.74 -68.91
N GLY A 662 -0.91 6.01 -70.06
CA GLY A 662 -1.27 7.13 -70.92
C GLY A 662 -2.72 7.06 -71.41
N ALA A 663 -3.14 5.89 -71.90
CA ALA A 663 -4.51 5.66 -72.36
C ALA A 663 -5.55 5.86 -71.24
N ALA A 664 -5.30 5.29 -70.06
CA ALA A 664 -6.19 5.43 -68.91
C ALA A 664 -6.26 6.87 -68.40
N LEU A 665 -5.13 7.58 -68.37
CA LEU A 665 -5.05 8.98 -67.97
C LEU A 665 -5.86 9.87 -68.93
N VAL A 666 -5.67 9.74 -70.25
CA VAL A 666 -6.43 10.50 -71.25
C VAL A 666 -7.94 10.20 -71.15
N ALA A 667 -8.31 8.92 -71.01
CA ALA A 667 -9.71 8.53 -70.84
C ALA A 667 -10.35 9.15 -69.58
N LEU A 668 -9.62 9.18 -68.47
CA LEU A 668 -10.07 9.79 -67.22
C LEU A 668 -10.16 11.32 -67.31
N GLN A 669 -9.16 11.99 -67.88
CA GLN A 669 -9.17 13.45 -68.07
C GLN A 669 -10.34 13.88 -68.97
N GLY A 670 -10.61 13.12 -70.04
CA GLY A 670 -11.78 13.29 -70.89
C GLY A 670 -13.09 13.12 -70.12
N LYS A 671 -13.22 12.05 -69.31
CA LYS A 671 -14.40 11.80 -68.44
C LYS A 671 -14.60 12.92 -67.41
N LEU A 672 -13.54 13.45 -66.81
CA LEU A 672 -13.58 14.53 -65.81
C LEU A 672 -13.95 15.88 -66.46
N SER A 673 -13.33 16.22 -67.59
CA SER A 673 -13.63 17.42 -68.37
C SER A 673 -15.06 17.41 -68.90
N GLY A 674 -15.54 16.27 -69.42
CA GLY A 674 -16.93 16.10 -69.84
C GLY A 674 -17.93 16.31 -68.70
N LYS A 675 -17.64 15.75 -67.50
CA LYS A 675 -18.48 15.99 -66.29
C LYS A 675 -18.44 17.46 -65.84
N LYS A 676 -17.30 18.14 -65.96
CA LYS A 676 -17.16 19.57 -65.66
C LYS A 676 -18.01 20.42 -66.61
N MET A 677 -18.01 20.11 -67.90
CA MET A 677 -18.82 20.78 -68.92
C MET A 677 -20.32 20.53 -68.70
N LYS A 678 -20.74 19.27 -68.44
CA LYS A 678 -22.13 18.95 -68.06
C LYS A 678 -22.58 19.73 -66.82
N ARG A 679 -21.80 19.76 -65.74
CA ARG A 679 -22.11 20.57 -64.55
C ARG A 679 -22.22 22.06 -64.82
N LYS A 680 -21.43 22.61 -65.77
CA LYS A 680 -21.50 24.01 -66.17
C LYS A 680 -22.78 24.28 -66.96
N HIS A 681 -23.13 23.37 -67.88
CA HIS A 681 -24.38 23.39 -68.63
C HIS A 681 -25.60 23.27 -67.72
N ASP A 682 -25.64 22.26 -66.84
CA ASP A 682 -26.76 22.03 -65.91
C ASP A 682 -26.95 23.19 -64.94
N LYS A 683 -25.87 23.80 -64.45
CA LYS A 683 -25.95 25.03 -63.63
C LYS A 683 -26.49 26.21 -64.43
N ALA A 684 -26.10 26.34 -65.70
CA ALA A 684 -26.65 27.38 -66.57
C ALA A 684 -28.15 27.17 -66.81
N LEU A 685 -28.55 25.92 -67.05
CA LEU A 685 -29.94 25.52 -67.25
C LEU A 685 -30.78 25.68 -65.97
N GLU A 686 -30.23 25.36 -64.79
CA GLU A 686 -30.87 25.62 -63.48
C GLU A 686 -31.08 27.12 -63.23
N MET A 687 -30.12 27.95 -63.62
CA MET A 687 -30.25 29.42 -63.52
C MET A 687 -31.30 29.99 -64.47
N VAL A 688 -31.56 29.32 -65.60
CA VAL A 688 -32.63 29.68 -66.54
C VAL A 688 -33.99 29.15 -66.05
N ARG A 689 -34.04 27.93 -65.51
CA ARG A 689 -35.24 27.26 -65.01
C ARG A 689 -35.75 27.84 -63.67
N ASN A 690 -34.88 28.43 -62.85
CA ASN A 690 -35.25 29.10 -61.60
C ASN A 690 -34.52 30.46 -61.45
N PRO A 691 -35.08 31.54 -62.02
CA PRO A 691 -34.43 32.85 -62.05
C PRO A 691 -34.25 33.48 -60.66
N GLU A 692 -35.14 33.21 -59.69
CA GLU A 692 -35.00 33.71 -58.31
C GLU A 692 -33.80 33.11 -57.57
N MET A 693 -33.62 31.78 -57.65
CA MET A 693 -32.45 31.11 -57.09
C MET A 693 -31.15 31.52 -57.81
N GLY A 694 -31.21 31.77 -59.12
CA GLY A 694 -30.13 32.34 -59.91
C GLY A 694 -29.74 33.74 -59.46
N ALA A 695 -30.71 34.63 -59.21
CA ALA A 695 -30.50 35.98 -58.70
C ALA A 695 -29.88 35.95 -57.30
N ARG A 696 -30.41 35.13 -56.38
CA ARG A 696 -29.83 34.93 -55.03
C ARG A 696 -28.38 34.43 -55.08
N LYS A 697 -28.05 33.49 -55.97
CA LYS A 697 -26.67 33.01 -56.19
C LYS A 697 -25.77 34.12 -56.75
N LYS A 698 -26.24 34.95 -57.69
CA LYS A 698 -25.50 36.11 -58.23
C LYS A 698 -25.23 37.16 -57.17
N ILE A 699 -26.22 37.50 -56.34
CA ILE A 699 -26.06 38.42 -55.19
C ILE A 699 -24.99 37.88 -54.24
N LYS A 700 -25.06 36.59 -53.86
CA LYS A 700 -24.07 35.95 -52.98
C LYS A 700 -22.65 35.95 -53.59
N GLN A 701 -22.53 35.80 -54.91
CA GLN A 701 -21.24 35.93 -55.60
C GLN A 701 -20.72 37.37 -55.62
N GLN A 702 -21.56 38.36 -55.88
CA GLN A 702 -21.17 39.77 -55.84
C GLN A 702 -20.73 40.18 -54.42
N VAL A 703 -21.44 39.73 -53.38
CA VAL A 703 -21.04 39.95 -51.98
C VAL A 703 -19.68 39.32 -51.70
N ARG A 704 -19.45 38.06 -52.12
CA ARG A 704 -18.13 37.41 -51.98
C ARG A 704 -17.02 38.13 -52.74
N LYS A 705 -17.29 38.63 -53.94
CA LYS A 705 -16.32 39.44 -54.72
C LYS A 705 -16.00 40.75 -54.00
N LYS A 706 -17.00 41.46 -53.49
CA LYS A 706 -16.81 42.67 -52.67
C LYS A 706 -15.99 42.39 -51.40
N GLU A 707 -16.28 41.30 -50.69
CA GLU A 707 -15.51 40.87 -49.51
C GLU A 707 -14.06 40.49 -49.85
N ALA A 708 -13.84 39.77 -50.96
CA ALA A 708 -12.50 39.40 -51.41
C ALA A 708 -11.69 40.64 -51.83
N LEU A 709 -12.32 41.61 -52.49
CA LEU A 709 -11.68 42.88 -52.87
C LEU A 709 -11.34 43.70 -51.62
N LYS A 710 -12.26 43.79 -50.64
CA LYS A 710 -11.99 44.42 -49.34
C LYS A 710 -10.83 43.76 -48.60
N ARG A 711 -10.69 42.43 -48.65
CA ARG A 711 -9.55 41.70 -48.07
C ARG A 711 -8.24 42.00 -48.80
N LYS A 712 -8.25 42.02 -50.14
CA LYS A 712 -7.06 42.39 -50.93
C LYS A 712 -6.60 43.81 -50.62
N MET A 713 -7.51 44.78 -50.57
CA MET A 713 -7.18 46.16 -50.20
C MET A 713 -6.70 46.28 -48.74
N ALA A 714 -7.29 45.53 -47.81
CA ALA A 714 -6.84 45.52 -46.40
C ALA A 714 -5.41 44.96 -46.24
N ILE A 715 -5.02 43.96 -47.05
CA ILE A 715 -3.67 43.39 -47.08
C ILE A 715 -2.68 44.38 -47.71
N GLN A 716 -3.06 45.09 -48.78
CA GLN A 716 -2.24 46.13 -49.40
C GLN A 716 -1.98 47.33 -48.48
N HIS A 717 -2.93 47.68 -47.60
CA HIS A 717 -2.78 48.74 -46.60
C HIS A 717 -2.21 48.25 -45.24
N GLY A 718 -1.51 47.11 -45.21
CA GLY A 718 -0.74 46.66 -44.04
C GLY A 718 -1.54 46.15 -42.83
N LYS A 719 -2.86 45.94 -42.93
CA LYS A 719 -3.67 45.41 -41.82
C LYS A 719 -3.69 43.87 -41.85
N LYS A 720 -3.30 43.22 -40.74
CA LYS A 720 -3.37 41.74 -40.58
C LYS A 720 -4.78 41.24 -40.90
N ALA A 721 -4.89 40.29 -41.82
CA ALA A 721 -6.16 39.73 -42.28
C ALA A 721 -6.91 39.04 -41.11
N LYS A 722 -8.06 39.58 -40.69
CA LYS A 722 -8.93 38.92 -39.69
C LYS A 722 -9.39 37.56 -40.24
N ARG A 723 -9.01 36.48 -39.54
CA ARG A 723 -9.51 35.11 -39.78
C ARG A 723 -11.04 35.10 -39.65
N ARG A 724 -11.68 34.34 -40.55
CA ARG A 724 -13.13 34.08 -40.55
C ARG A 724 -13.53 33.52 -39.18
N LYS A 725 -14.38 34.20 -38.40
CA LYS A 725 -15.13 33.52 -37.33
C LYS A 725 -15.96 32.43 -38.00
N LYS A 726 -15.75 31.17 -37.62
CA LYS A 726 -16.68 30.08 -37.97
C LYS A 726 -18.01 30.46 -37.33
N ALA A 727 -19.06 30.62 -38.14
CA ALA A 727 -20.42 30.48 -37.61
C ALA A 727 -20.56 29.03 -37.15
N SER A 728 -21.14 28.82 -35.98
CA SER A 728 -21.30 27.48 -35.39
C SER A 728 -22.15 26.58 -36.26
#